data_AF-A0A1G4QMU4-F1
#
_entry.id   AF-A0A1G4QMU4-F1
#
_cell.length_a   1.000
_cell.length_b   1.000
_cell.length_c   1.000
_cell.angle_alpha   90.00
_cell.angle_beta   90.00
_cell.angle_gamma   90.00
#
_symmetry.space_group_name_H-M   'P 1'
#
loop_
_entity.id
_entity.type
_entity.pdbx_description
1 polymer ?
#
loop_
_entity_poly.entity_id
_entity_poly.type
_entity_poly.pdbx_seq_one_letter_code
_entity_poly.pdbx_strand_id
1 'polypeptide(L)'
;MNIKTTQLFLYLHPIFNWIPEAENDWDITIVGDTDWAAAFADLVLQLGQVPDKRLTISWYIRRSSTKNAYLKERPALGDFIAINGEQDDKYGIINFYPITSLSDQNQPNPRRRYMIVATEAGDYNEQTATNLVKSSRVNCIAAFAKEDRLSYLFRGKNDLMHYDAIAEEATNALERMAFNTHLIWEDDGNRDMNYTRERFNEPYYYNSSVSFVLSIPYKLRSIGVMNNADLFRSAARMDRLIRVADAKPESAVAKHLVRMAVYEHRRWVMEKVTSGVTGLTDEDGNIDYDGCVERCSYKIKDKKGRLRKHVGIVRCDSETLLKDGPFADHIKWDKTTNIKALDELDQVSILMHRAMNKKAKKVLKDQSVLNELTDKLQTRCSTIGPRAVMLGDRFTFAIKNIMDSSLPYSAQFETYKKMLLQCAPKLEPLVNSISEILYPVIEANQYRDYKLYDYELIRSIPFIITAPVQSHICMSLGRLISTQANNIDYFKCVASATALYAGRITYLLLPDSRSNMDILASKLKAISSYFDYRGNECAIDVIAVIDDDLPGEIATKIQSTLDSARIHGHITSHSIRRIERSKLIQTLQTIVTRTGASYYDGTELLTDSGMINGKAVAAISEVLPYFEFDSYNRAFTNCVGCDYLNYIDITSFIQVEDMFALMNAHDKEFNYPNFEKTYTKFWEIYNGDAIEERDLALCARAWNKVSIIIRTGGRDNLRLKNVSLGTTDSAERRVIFKMLNALSDRGYLENLYIDRAKNAMSATITNQTVKDMFVASGMILEIYCFFEACKTCLFDDVQTGYRFNWEFDDVTNELDLVLTKGYRSILIECKSIASVDEGIYLTLDSLGDHFGINYAKILILVTDTTTPSYGQFVSRGNQMDIITISTRKELEKIGERLVEIIGE
;
A
#
# COMPACT_ATOMS: atom_id res chain seq x y z
N MET A 1 7.55 -16.69 -32.00
CA MET A 1 8.30 -15.44 -32.28
C MET A 1 8.73 -14.81 -30.96
N ASN A 2 10.01 -14.53 -30.77
CA ASN A 2 10.53 -14.11 -29.46
C ASN A 2 10.63 -12.58 -29.36
N ILE A 3 9.51 -11.89 -29.08
CA ILE A 3 9.48 -10.46 -28.76
C ILE A 3 10.50 -10.09 -27.67
N LYS A 4 10.78 -11.02 -26.75
CA LYS A 4 11.79 -10.83 -25.70
C LYS A 4 13.19 -10.59 -26.28
N THR A 5 13.54 -11.23 -27.39
CA THR A 5 14.83 -11.00 -28.05
C THR A 5 14.95 -9.58 -28.59
N THR A 6 13.90 -9.03 -29.21
CA THR A 6 13.89 -7.64 -29.68
C THR A 6 13.93 -6.64 -28.52
N GLN A 7 13.17 -6.91 -27.46
CA GLN A 7 13.18 -6.11 -26.22
C GLN A 7 14.58 -6.06 -25.62
N LEU A 8 15.22 -7.22 -25.48
CA LEU A 8 16.55 -7.36 -24.91
C LEU A 8 17.61 -6.66 -25.78
N PHE A 9 17.47 -6.73 -27.11
CA PHE A 9 18.33 -6.00 -28.03
C PHE A 9 18.23 -4.49 -27.83
N LEU A 10 17.02 -3.93 -27.78
CA LEU A 10 16.79 -2.51 -27.57
C LEU A 10 17.18 -2.03 -26.17
N TYR A 11 17.22 -2.92 -25.18
CA TYR A 11 17.71 -2.64 -23.84
C TYR A 11 19.25 -2.57 -23.78
N LEU A 12 19.95 -3.54 -24.36
CA LEU A 12 21.42 -3.57 -24.37
C LEU A 12 22.03 -2.58 -25.36
N HIS A 13 21.34 -2.32 -26.47
CA HIS A 13 21.76 -1.41 -27.52
C HIS A 13 20.70 -0.33 -27.74
N PRO A 14 20.47 0.56 -26.77
CA PRO A 14 19.42 1.56 -26.88
C PRO A 14 19.69 2.55 -28.02
N ILE A 15 18.61 3.06 -28.61
CA ILE A 15 18.65 3.92 -29.81
C ILE A 15 19.55 5.15 -29.59
N PHE A 16 19.44 5.77 -28.41
CA PHE A 16 20.18 6.99 -28.07
C PHE A 16 21.71 6.81 -28.01
N ASN A 17 22.24 5.58 -27.94
CA ASN A 17 23.69 5.37 -27.99
C ASN A 17 24.29 5.63 -29.38
N TRP A 18 23.45 5.62 -30.41
CA TRP A 18 23.87 5.72 -31.81
C TRP A 18 23.56 7.10 -32.41
N ILE A 19 22.76 7.90 -31.73
CA ILE A 19 22.33 9.23 -32.16
C ILE A 19 23.01 10.28 -31.26
N PRO A 20 23.64 11.33 -31.83
CA PRO A 20 24.27 12.38 -31.03
C PRO A 20 23.24 13.08 -30.14
N GLU A 21 23.66 13.44 -28.93
CA GLU A 21 22.76 14.04 -27.94
C GLU A 21 22.10 15.35 -28.42
N ALA A 22 22.83 16.16 -29.19
CA ALA A 22 22.35 17.41 -29.79
C ALA A 22 21.36 17.19 -30.96
N GLU A 23 21.24 15.97 -31.49
CA GLU A 23 20.32 15.66 -32.58
C GLU A 23 18.94 15.33 -32.00
N ASN A 24 17.93 16.10 -32.41
CA ASN A 24 16.56 15.92 -31.93
C ASN A 24 15.78 14.91 -32.77
N ASP A 25 16.19 14.70 -34.02
CA ASP A 25 15.49 13.80 -34.94
C ASP A 25 16.08 12.39 -34.82
N TRP A 26 15.23 11.41 -34.51
CA TRP A 26 15.56 10.01 -34.38
C TRP A 26 15.07 9.25 -35.61
N ASP A 27 15.98 9.03 -36.55
CA ASP A 27 15.71 8.34 -37.82
C ASP A 27 16.06 6.86 -37.73
N ILE A 28 15.04 6.00 -37.75
CA ILE A 28 15.16 4.55 -37.64
C ILE A 28 14.83 3.89 -38.97
N THR A 29 15.64 2.94 -39.41
CA THR A 29 15.42 2.22 -40.68
C THR A 29 15.03 0.77 -40.43
N ILE A 30 13.92 0.35 -41.05
CA ILE A 30 13.43 -1.02 -40.99
C ILE A 30 13.40 -1.56 -42.42
N VAL A 31 14.02 -2.72 -42.65
CA VAL A 31 14.03 -3.39 -43.95
C VAL A 31 13.41 -4.76 -43.81
N GLY A 32 12.38 -5.04 -44.62
CA GLY A 32 11.69 -6.32 -44.65
C GLY A 32 10.27 -6.25 -44.12
N ASP A 33 9.56 -7.35 -44.30
CA ASP A 33 8.12 -7.46 -44.19
C ASP A 33 7.70 -8.64 -43.30
N THR A 34 8.56 -9.02 -42.35
CA THR A 34 8.31 -10.09 -41.38
C THR A 34 7.72 -9.55 -40.09
N ASP A 35 7.18 -10.44 -39.26
CA ASP A 35 6.67 -10.09 -37.93
C ASP A 35 7.79 -9.53 -37.01
N TRP A 36 9.08 -9.82 -37.28
CA TRP A 36 10.21 -9.22 -36.56
C TRP A 36 10.32 -7.73 -36.86
N ALA A 37 10.15 -7.35 -38.13
CA ALA A 37 10.14 -5.94 -38.54
C ALA A 37 8.98 -5.19 -37.89
N ALA A 38 7.79 -5.81 -37.82
CA ALA A 38 6.62 -5.24 -37.14
C ALA A 38 6.83 -5.11 -35.62
N ALA A 39 7.29 -6.15 -34.95
CA ALA A 39 7.55 -6.12 -33.50
C ALA A 39 8.62 -5.08 -33.14
N PHE A 40 9.65 -4.93 -33.98
CA PHE A 40 10.66 -3.90 -33.80
C PHE A 40 10.09 -2.48 -34.01
N ALA A 41 9.27 -2.26 -35.04
CA ALA A 41 8.58 -0.99 -35.25
C ALA A 41 7.72 -0.61 -34.03
N ASP A 42 6.95 -1.57 -33.51
CA ASP A 42 6.09 -1.38 -32.34
C ASP A 42 6.88 -0.98 -31.09
N LEU A 43 8.03 -1.62 -30.84
CA LEU A 43 8.89 -1.28 -29.70
C LEU A 43 9.60 0.06 -29.89
N VAL A 44 10.03 0.40 -31.11
CA VAL A 44 10.66 1.70 -31.39
C VAL A 44 9.66 2.85 -31.22
N LEU A 45 8.41 2.66 -31.63
CA LEU A 45 7.34 3.63 -31.38
C LEU A 45 7.14 3.93 -29.89
N GLN A 46 7.25 2.90 -29.05
CA GLN A 46 7.18 3.04 -27.59
C GLN A 46 8.43 3.78 -27.04
N LEU A 47 9.62 3.26 -27.33
CA LEU A 47 10.88 3.78 -26.75
C LEU A 47 11.28 5.14 -27.29
N GLY A 48 10.80 5.53 -28.47
CA GLY A 48 11.03 6.83 -29.08
C GLY A 48 10.20 7.96 -28.47
N GLN A 49 9.31 7.67 -27.52
CA GLN A 49 8.57 8.68 -26.76
C GLN A 49 9.49 9.29 -25.68
N VAL A 50 10.40 10.17 -26.11
CA VAL A 50 11.39 10.84 -25.26
C VAL A 50 11.22 12.36 -25.37
N PRO A 51 11.29 13.12 -24.26
CA PRO A 51 11.24 14.58 -24.29
C PRO A 51 12.21 15.18 -25.31
N ASP A 52 11.73 16.16 -26.08
CA ASP A 52 12.48 16.91 -27.10
C ASP A 52 13.03 16.11 -28.29
N LYS A 53 12.67 14.82 -28.41
CA LYS A 53 13.07 13.97 -29.55
C LYS A 53 11.89 13.71 -30.49
N ARG A 54 12.17 13.69 -31.80
CA ARG A 54 11.21 13.45 -32.88
C ARG A 54 11.52 12.13 -33.57
N LEU A 55 10.61 11.16 -33.47
CA LEU A 55 10.81 9.83 -34.04
C LEU A 55 10.30 9.75 -35.49
N THR A 56 11.16 9.30 -36.39
CA THR A 56 10.80 8.92 -37.77
C THR A 56 11.25 7.50 -38.08
N ILE A 57 10.32 6.66 -38.51
CA ILE A 57 10.59 5.30 -38.98
C ILE A 57 10.49 5.28 -40.51
N SER A 58 11.59 4.91 -41.18
CA SER A 58 11.62 4.61 -42.60
C SER A 58 11.59 3.11 -42.83
N TRP A 59 10.44 2.59 -43.28
CA TRP A 59 10.19 1.16 -43.40
C TRP A 59 10.13 0.71 -44.87
N TYR A 60 11.16 -0.02 -45.31
CA TYR A 60 11.31 -0.55 -46.65
C TYR A 60 10.70 -1.96 -46.74
N ILE A 61 9.61 -2.11 -47.49
CA ILE A 61 8.81 -3.33 -47.60
C ILE A 61 8.84 -3.92 -49.01
N ARG A 62 8.80 -5.25 -49.13
CA ARG A 62 8.71 -5.96 -50.42
C ARG A 62 7.29 -5.97 -50.96
N ARG A 63 6.31 -6.26 -50.11
CA ARG A 63 4.89 -6.37 -50.47
C ARG A 63 4.15 -5.10 -50.07
N SER A 64 3.47 -4.46 -51.02
CA SER A 64 2.62 -3.29 -50.73
C SER A 64 1.48 -3.61 -49.76
N SER A 65 1.04 -4.87 -49.70
CA SER A 65 0.03 -5.35 -48.75
C SER A 65 0.47 -5.32 -47.29
N THR A 66 1.79 -5.31 -47.00
CA THR A 66 2.32 -5.28 -45.63
C THR A 66 1.86 -4.05 -44.86
N LYS A 67 1.85 -2.88 -45.49
CA LYS A 67 1.33 -1.64 -44.86
C LYS A 67 -0.11 -1.83 -44.39
N ASN A 68 -0.98 -2.32 -45.27
CA ASN A 68 -2.39 -2.49 -44.95
C ASN A 68 -2.62 -3.56 -43.88
N ALA A 69 -1.84 -4.64 -43.89
CA ALA A 69 -1.89 -5.68 -42.86
C ALA A 69 -1.46 -5.14 -41.49
N TYR A 70 -0.32 -4.42 -41.43
CA TYR A 70 0.20 -3.83 -40.20
C TYR A 70 -0.80 -2.85 -39.55
N LEU A 71 -1.40 -1.97 -40.36
CA LEU A 71 -2.39 -0.99 -39.89
C LEU A 71 -3.72 -1.63 -39.49
N LYS A 72 -4.15 -2.70 -40.17
CA LYS A 72 -5.38 -3.42 -39.82
C LYS A 72 -5.32 -4.03 -38.41
N GLU A 73 -4.15 -4.48 -37.99
CA GLU A 73 -3.92 -5.00 -36.64
C GLU A 73 -3.82 -3.90 -35.58
N ARG A 74 -3.53 -2.65 -36.00
CA ARG A 74 -3.27 -1.50 -35.14
C ARG A 74 -4.21 -0.34 -35.50
N PRO A 75 -5.54 -0.54 -35.36
CA PRO A 75 -6.55 0.36 -35.93
C PRO A 75 -6.47 1.80 -35.42
N ALA A 76 -6.07 2.02 -34.17
CA ALA A 76 -5.92 3.36 -33.58
C ALA A 76 -4.55 4.01 -33.83
N LEU A 77 -3.63 3.36 -34.57
CA LEU A 77 -2.27 3.88 -34.73
C LEU A 77 -2.24 5.24 -35.44
N GLY A 78 -3.11 5.43 -36.43
CA GLY A 78 -3.21 6.69 -37.19
C GLY A 78 -3.66 7.89 -36.34
N ASP A 79 -4.28 7.66 -35.19
CA ASP A 79 -4.75 8.73 -34.29
C ASP A 79 -3.57 9.42 -33.58
N PHE A 80 -2.46 8.70 -33.43
CA PHE A 80 -1.27 9.15 -32.69
C PHE A 80 -0.01 9.25 -33.55
N ILE A 81 0.11 8.46 -34.63
CA ILE A 81 1.28 8.42 -35.50
C ILE A 81 0.92 8.87 -36.92
N ALA A 82 1.75 9.71 -37.51
CA ALA A 82 1.63 10.11 -38.91
C ALA A 82 2.05 8.96 -39.83
N ILE A 83 1.18 8.57 -40.76
CA ILE A 83 1.45 7.47 -41.71
C ILE A 83 1.68 8.07 -43.11
N ASN A 84 2.91 7.96 -43.63
CA ASN A 84 3.34 8.55 -44.89
C ASN A 84 3.04 10.07 -44.99
N GLY A 85 3.40 10.85 -43.96
CA GLY A 85 3.04 12.26 -43.88
C GLY A 85 3.88 13.04 -42.86
N GLU A 86 3.49 14.28 -42.63
CA GLU A 86 4.14 15.21 -41.69
C GLU A 86 3.64 15.00 -40.24
N GLN A 87 4.47 15.39 -39.26
CA GLN A 87 4.30 15.04 -37.84
C GLN A 87 3.41 16.01 -37.04
N ASP A 88 2.70 16.95 -37.66
CA ASP A 88 1.98 17.99 -36.92
C ASP A 88 1.00 17.37 -35.90
N ASP A 89 1.24 17.68 -34.62
CA ASP A 89 0.55 17.15 -33.44
C ASP A 89 0.54 15.60 -33.32
N LYS A 90 1.56 14.89 -33.81
CA LYS A 90 1.68 13.41 -33.71
C LYS A 90 2.91 12.97 -32.91
N TYR A 91 2.84 11.79 -32.32
CA TYR A 91 3.89 11.19 -31.48
C TYR A 91 5.10 10.67 -32.28
N GLY A 92 5.00 10.66 -33.62
CA GLY A 92 6.06 10.22 -34.52
C GLY A 92 5.53 9.98 -35.94
N ILE A 93 6.42 9.57 -36.84
CA ILE A 93 6.11 9.27 -38.24
C ILE A 93 6.51 7.84 -38.59
N ILE A 94 5.68 7.15 -39.37
CA ILE A 94 6.08 5.95 -40.12
C ILE A 94 5.89 6.20 -41.62
N ASN A 95 6.97 6.06 -42.36
CA ASN A 95 7.00 6.14 -43.80
C ASN A 95 7.28 4.75 -44.41
N PHE A 96 6.34 4.24 -45.21
CA PHE A 96 6.49 2.99 -45.93
C PHE A 96 7.02 3.23 -47.35
N TYR A 97 8.12 2.57 -47.68
CA TYR A 97 8.78 2.65 -48.98
C TYR A 97 8.87 1.28 -49.65
N PRO A 98 8.82 1.19 -50.99
CA PRO A 98 9.21 -0.02 -51.71
C PRO A 98 10.67 -0.39 -51.41
N ILE A 99 10.98 -1.68 -51.26
CA ILE A 99 12.36 -2.12 -51.01
C ILE A 99 13.32 -1.72 -52.14
N THR A 100 12.82 -1.56 -53.36
CA THR A 100 13.60 -1.09 -54.51
C THR A 100 14.13 0.33 -54.34
N SER A 101 13.46 1.16 -53.52
CA SER A 101 13.96 2.48 -53.16
C SER A 101 15.18 2.46 -52.25
N LEU A 102 15.53 1.30 -51.68
CA LEU A 102 16.74 1.13 -50.86
C LEU A 102 18.01 1.21 -51.72
N SER A 103 17.99 0.68 -52.95
CA SER A 103 19.16 0.69 -53.86
C SER A 103 19.47 2.07 -54.44
N ASP A 104 18.45 2.91 -54.65
CA ASP A 104 18.63 4.31 -55.06
C ASP A 104 19.23 5.18 -53.94
N GLN A 105 19.18 4.71 -52.69
CA GLN A 105 19.74 5.34 -51.51
C GLN A 105 20.94 4.57 -50.91
N ASN A 106 21.70 3.84 -51.73
CA ASN A 106 23.03 3.31 -51.36
C ASN A 106 24.11 4.41 -51.19
N GLN A 107 23.73 5.68 -51.25
CA GLN A 107 24.58 6.79 -50.83
C GLN A 107 24.66 6.84 -49.29
N PRO A 108 25.81 7.23 -48.72
CA PRO A 108 25.95 7.38 -47.27
C PRO A 108 24.90 8.37 -46.73
N ASN A 109 23.90 7.87 -46.01
CA ASN A 109 22.95 8.72 -45.30
C ASN A 109 23.41 8.84 -43.83
N PRO A 110 23.94 10.00 -43.40
CA PRO A 110 24.46 10.18 -42.05
C PRO A 110 23.39 10.10 -40.94
N ARG A 111 22.11 10.11 -41.31
CA ARG A 111 21.00 9.93 -40.36
C ARG A 111 20.61 8.47 -40.14
N ARG A 112 21.01 7.54 -41.02
CA ARG A 112 20.76 6.09 -40.84
C ARG A 112 21.75 5.48 -39.85
N ARG A 113 21.44 5.56 -38.55
CA ARG A 113 22.33 5.07 -37.49
C ARG A 113 21.81 3.86 -36.73
N TYR A 114 20.51 3.63 -36.77
CA TYR A 114 19.87 2.49 -36.11
C TYR A 114 18.97 1.75 -37.09
N MET A 115 19.27 0.47 -37.31
CA MET A 115 18.69 -0.29 -38.42
C MET A 115 18.29 -1.71 -37.99
N ILE A 116 17.24 -2.24 -38.58
CA ILE A 116 16.93 -3.68 -38.55
C ILE A 116 16.67 -4.21 -39.96
N VAL A 117 17.18 -5.40 -40.26
CA VAL A 117 16.91 -6.13 -41.50
C VAL A 117 16.28 -7.49 -41.19
N ALA A 118 14.99 -7.62 -41.47
CA ALA A 118 14.22 -8.81 -41.18
C ALA A 118 13.30 -9.17 -42.34
N THR A 119 13.87 -9.80 -43.37
CA THR A 119 13.15 -10.47 -44.46
C THR A 119 13.06 -11.98 -44.20
N GLU A 120 12.29 -12.70 -45.02
CA GLU A 120 12.18 -14.17 -44.97
C GLU A 120 13.49 -14.89 -45.35
N ALA A 121 14.48 -14.20 -45.94
CA ALA A 121 15.75 -14.79 -46.37
C ALA A 121 16.90 -14.37 -45.43
N GLY A 122 17.30 -15.27 -44.52
CA GLY A 122 18.31 -15.00 -43.48
C GLY A 122 19.67 -14.52 -44.02
N ASP A 123 20.23 -15.21 -45.03
CA ASP A 123 21.52 -14.80 -45.62
C ASP A 123 21.44 -13.43 -46.33
N TYR A 124 20.29 -13.13 -46.94
CA TYR A 124 20.03 -11.82 -47.52
C TYR A 124 19.99 -10.73 -46.44
N ASN A 125 19.43 -11.03 -45.26
CA ASN A 125 19.37 -10.10 -44.15
C ASN A 125 20.77 -9.72 -43.67
N GLU A 126 21.64 -10.71 -43.48
CA GLU A 126 23.04 -10.52 -43.08
C GLU A 126 23.81 -9.70 -44.12
N GLN A 127 23.70 -10.06 -45.40
CA GLN A 127 24.37 -9.34 -46.48
C GLN A 127 23.90 -7.89 -46.59
N THR A 128 22.58 -7.66 -46.48
CA THR A 128 21.99 -6.32 -46.54
C THR A 128 22.42 -5.48 -45.34
N ALA A 129 22.36 -6.02 -44.12
CA ALA A 129 22.84 -5.34 -42.92
C ALA A 129 24.32 -4.98 -43.03
N THR A 130 25.15 -5.91 -43.51
CA THR A 130 26.58 -5.69 -43.75
C THR A 130 26.81 -4.54 -44.74
N ASN A 131 26.07 -4.49 -45.84
CA ASN A 131 26.20 -3.44 -46.85
C ASN A 131 25.77 -2.07 -46.32
N LEU A 132 24.67 -2.01 -45.56
CA LEU A 132 24.18 -0.78 -44.93
C LEU A 132 25.21 -0.22 -43.92
N VAL A 133 25.79 -1.10 -43.09
CA VAL A 133 26.80 -0.69 -42.09
C VAL A 133 28.12 -0.29 -42.77
N LYS A 134 28.59 -1.03 -43.79
CA LYS A 134 29.82 -0.70 -44.54
C LYS A 134 29.72 0.60 -45.35
N SER A 135 28.53 0.98 -45.80
CA SER A 135 28.31 2.23 -46.54
C SER A 135 28.16 3.46 -45.64
N SER A 136 27.81 3.28 -44.35
CA SER A 136 27.71 4.37 -43.38
C SER A 136 29.07 5.08 -43.15
N ARG A 137 29.07 6.40 -42.95
CA ARG A 137 30.28 7.16 -42.56
C ARG A 137 30.31 7.55 -41.08
N VAL A 138 29.29 7.13 -40.33
CA VAL A 138 29.09 7.45 -38.92
C VAL A 138 28.94 6.16 -38.12
N ASN A 139 29.07 6.25 -36.80
CA ASN A 139 28.76 5.12 -35.92
C ASN A 139 27.30 4.70 -36.14
N CYS A 140 27.09 3.41 -36.39
CA CYS A 140 25.77 2.86 -36.64
C CYS A 140 25.70 1.39 -36.21
N ILE A 141 24.47 0.92 -35.97
CA ILE A 141 24.15 -0.47 -35.68
C ILE A 141 23.09 -0.98 -36.64
N ALA A 142 23.23 -2.22 -37.09
CA ALA A 142 22.22 -2.96 -37.82
C ALA A 142 21.99 -4.33 -37.19
N ALA A 143 20.78 -4.56 -36.68
CA ALA A 143 20.32 -5.89 -36.32
C ALA A 143 19.79 -6.62 -37.56
N PHE A 144 19.90 -7.94 -37.58
CA PHE A 144 19.34 -8.75 -38.66
C PHE A 144 18.87 -10.12 -38.18
N ALA A 145 17.78 -10.61 -38.77
CA ALA A 145 17.21 -11.90 -38.42
C ALA A 145 17.83 -13.03 -39.27
N LYS A 146 18.31 -14.10 -38.64
CA LYS A 146 18.84 -15.30 -39.31
C LYS A 146 18.57 -16.54 -38.45
N GLU A 147 18.04 -17.60 -39.04
CA GLU A 147 17.83 -18.91 -38.37
C GLU A 147 17.17 -18.80 -36.98
N ASP A 148 16.05 -18.07 -36.90
CA ASP A 148 15.29 -17.78 -35.66
C ASP A 148 16.03 -16.98 -34.57
N ARG A 149 17.20 -16.42 -34.89
CA ARG A 149 17.98 -15.55 -34.00
C ARG A 149 18.02 -14.12 -34.54
N LEU A 150 18.21 -13.18 -33.62
CA LEU A 150 18.54 -11.80 -33.93
C LEU A 150 20.04 -11.61 -33.66
N SER A 151 20.81 -11.42 -34.73
CA SER A 151 22.23 -11.05 -34.67
C SER A 151 22.38 -9.57 -34.98
N TYR A 152 23.53 -8.98 -34.69
CA TYR A 152 23.76 -7.57 -35.01
C TYR A 152 25.20 -7.29 -35.41
N LEU A 153 25.34 -6.22 -36.19
CA LEU A 153 26.60 -5.64 -36.65
C LEU A 153 26.67 -4.20 -36.18
N PHE A 154 27.83 -3.78 -35.69
CA PHE A 154 28.07 -2.37 -35.43
C PHE A 154 29.33 -1.88 -36.14
N ARG A 155 29.30 -0.61 -36.54
CA ARG A 155 30.47 0.11 -37.04
C ARG A 155 31.01 1.04 -35.96
N GLY A 156 32.21 0.71 -35.46
CA GLY A 156 33.01 1.60 -34.62
C GLY A 156 33.85 2.58 -35.45
N LYS A 157 34.85 3.22 -34.82
CA LYS A 157 35.74 4.17 -35.50
C LYS A 157 36.43 3.56 -36.73
N ASN A 158 36.74 2.26 -36.76
CA ASN A 158 37.38 1.57 -37.90
C ASN A 158 36.97 0.11 -38.16
N ASP A 159 36.25 -0.57 -37.26
CA ASP A 159 36.01 -2.03 -37.35
C ASP A 159 34.52 -2.42 -37.38
N LEU A 160 34.24 -3.54 -38.05
CA LEU A 160 32.94 -4.24 -38.06
C LEU A 160 33.02 -5.43 -37.10
N MET A 161 32.10 -5.53 -36.14
CA MET A 161 32.02 -6.65 -35.20
C MET A 161 30.68 -7.36 -35.30
N HIS A 162 30.69 -8.68 -35.14
CA HIS A 162 29.52 -9.58 -35.19
C HIS A 162 29.33 -10.26 -33.83
N TYR A 163 28.09 -10.30 -33.32
CA TYR A 163 27.76 -10.95 -32.05
C TYR A 163 26.56 -11.87 -32.20
N ASP A 164 26.67 -13.06 -31.61
CA ASP A 164 25.60 -14.05 -31.53
C ASP A 164 24.97 -14.05 -30.14
N ALA A 165 23.63 -14.08 -30.12
CA ALA A 165 22.74 -14.31 -28.97
C ALA A 165 22.94 -13.40 -27.74
N ILE A 166 21.81 -12.88 -27.23
CA ILE A 166 21.83 -11.93 -26.13
C ILE A 166 21.76 -12.67 -24.78
N ALA A 167 22.57 -12.21 -23.81
CA ALA A 167 22.84 -12.89 -22.54
C ALA A 167 21.62 -13.05 -21.60
N GLU A 168 21.55 -14.21 -20.95
CA GLU A 168 20.50 -14.64 -20.01
C GLU A 168 20.43 -13.73 -18.75
N GLU A 169 21.58 -13.22 -18.27
CA GLU A 169 21.68 -12.39 -17.06
C GLU A 169 20.89 -11.07 -17.12
N ALA A 170 20.81 -10.44 -18.31
CA ALA A 170 20.05 -9.19 -18.47
C ALA A 170 18.52 -9.40 -18.38
N THR A 171 18.05 -10.64 -18.59
CA THR A 171 16.63 -10.99 -18.50
C THR A 171 16.14 -10.95 -17.05
N ASN A 172 16.93 -11.49 -16.11
CA ASN A 172 16.57 -11.50 -14.69
C ASN A 172 16.48 -10.08 -14.11
N ALA A 173 17.39 -9.19 -14.52
CA ALA A 173 17.35 -7.79 -14.09
C ALA A 173 16.10 -7.07 -14.62
N LEU A 174 15.71 -7.30 -15.87
CA LEU A 174 14.50 -6.74 -16.47
C LEU A 174 13.23 -7.26 -15.78
N GLU A 175 13.14 -8.56 -15.52
CA GLU A 175 11.99 -9.15 -14.84
C GLU A 175 11.85 -8.63 -13.40
N ARG A 176 12.97 -8.49 -12.67
CA ARG A 176 12.98 -7.86 -11.34
C ARG A 176 12.42 -6.43 -11.37
N MET A 177 12.95 -5.58 -12.27
CA MET A 177 12.48 -4.20 -12.42
C MET A 177 11.01 -4.15 -12.87
N ALA A 178 10.57 -5.09 -13.71
CA ALA A 178 9.18 -5.15 -14.17
C ALA A 178 8.24 -5.53 -13.01
N PHE A 179 8.64 -6.48 -12.17
CA PHE A 179 7.88 -6.78 -10.97
C PHE A 179 7.83 -5.57 -10.01
N ASN A 180 8.96 -4.88 -9.79
CA ASN A 180 8.96 -3.64 -8.99
C ASN A 180 8.06 -2.55 -9.57
N THR A 181 7.98 -2.45 -10.89
CA THR A 181 7.04 -1.54 -11.57
C THR A 181 5.59 -1.89 -11.22
N HIS A 182 5.24 -3.18 -11.25
CA HIS A 182 3.91 -3.64 -10.86
C HIS A 182 3.57 -3.33 -9.40
N LEU A 183 4.55 -3.43 -8.49
CA LEU A 183 4.40 -3.08 -7.08
C LEU A 183 4.01 -1.60 -6.86
N ILE A 184 4.34 -0.70 -7.77
CA ILE A 184 3.94 0.72 -7.69
C ILE A 184 2.46 0.90 -8.07
N TRP A 185 1.91 0.04 -8.92
CA TRP A 185 0.52 0.13 -9.37
C TRP A 185 -0.46 -0.56 -8.44
N GLU A 186 0.00 -1.56 -7.68
CA GLU A 186 -0.77 -2.18 -6.61
C GLU A 186 -0.69 -1.30 -5.36
N ASP A 187 -1.65 -0.39 -5.22
CA ASP A 187 -1.82 0.51 -4.08
C ASP A 187 -2.44 -0.23 -2.87
N ASP A 188 -1.70 -1.19 -2.32
CA ASP A 188 -2.08 -1.95 -1.12
C ASP A 188 -0.97 -1.88 -0.06
N GLY A 189 -1.25 -1.19 1.05
CA GLY A 189 -0.33 -1.04 2.16
C GLY A 189 0.08 -2.37 2.80
N ASN A 190 -0.82 -3.34 2.90
CA ASN A 190 -0.55 -4.66 3.47
C ASN A 190 -0.74 -5.78 2.43
N ARG A 191 -0.15 -5.55 1.24
CA ARG A 191 -0.19 -6.46 0.09
C ARG A 191 0.21 -7.89 0.39
N ASP A 192 -0.54 -8.82 -0.17
CA ASP A 192 -0.15 -10.24 -0.29
C ASP A 192 0.76 -10.43 -1.51
N MET A 193 2.00 -10.82 -1.27
CA MET A 193 3.02 -10.97 -2.32
C MET A 193 2.74 -12.11 -3.30
N ASN A 194 2.07 -13.18 -2.87
CA ASN A 194 1.72 -14.30 -3.76
C ASN A 194 0.64 -13.89 -4.75
N TYR A 195 -0.43 -13.27 -4.23
CA TYR A 195 -1.49 -12.71 -5.07
C TYR A 195 -0.95 -11.64 -6.03
N THR A 196 -0.07 -10.77 -5.54
CA THR A 196 0.57 -9.75 -6.36
C THR A 196 1.41 -10.38 -7.48
N ARG A 197 2.12 -11.48 -7.20
CA ARG A 197 2.90 -12.21 -8.20
C ARG A 197 2.02 -12.93 -9.22
N GLU A 198 0.89 -13.50 -8.81
CA GLU A 198 -0.10 -14.09 -9.72
C GLU A 198 -0.67 -13.04 -10.67
N ARG A 199 -1.05 -11.87 -10.16
CA ARG A 199 -1.53 -10.75 -10.97
C ARG A 199 -0.46 -10.23 -11.91
N PHE A 200 0.77 -10.06 -11.46
CA PHE A 200 1.88 -9.65 -12.33
C PHE A 200 1.99 -10.52 -13.60
N ASN A 201 1.74 -11.83 -13.47
CA ASN A 201 1.82 -12.77 -14.59
C ASN A 201 0.65 -12.64 -15.59
N GLU A 202 -0.40 -11.86 -15.32
CA GLU A 202 -1.40 -11.56 -16.33
C GLU A 202 -0.77 -10.76 -17.49
N PRO A 203 -1.11 -11.07 -18.76
CA PRO A 203 -0.48 -10.45 -19.92
C PRO A 203 -0.52 -8.92 -19.92
N TYR A 204 -1.59 -8.32 -19.39
CA TYR A 204 -1.71 -6.86 -19.33
C TYR A 204 -0.66 -6.24 -18.39
N TYR A 205 -0.52 -6.76 -17.17
CA TYR A 205 0.38 -6.19 -16.15
C TYR A 205 1.84 -6.48 -16.50
N TYR A 206 2.15 -7.72 -16.91
CA TYR A 206 3.51 -8.10 -17.33
C TYR A 206 4.02 -7.22 -18.48
N ASN A 207 3.25 -7.13 -19.58
CA ASN A 207 3.70 -6.39 -20.78
C ASN A 207 3.85 -4.90 -20.52
N SER A 208 2.93 -4.30 -19.77
CA SER A 208 3.02 -2.87 -19.41
C SER A 208 4.29 -2.61 -18.58
N SER A 209 4.56 -3.48 -17.62
CA SER A 209 5.71 -3.33 -16.72
C SER A 209 7.03 -3.48 -17.46
N VAL A 210 7.15 -4.50 -18.33
CA VAL A 210 8.34 -4.68 -19.18
C VAL A 210 8.52 -3.49 -20.13
N SER A 211 7.45 -3.02 -20.77
CA SER A 211 7.50 -1.83 -21.65
C SER A 211 8.03 -0.60 -20.92
N PHE A 212 7.57 -0.36 -19.68
CA PHE A 212 8.08 0.73 -18.87
C PHE A 212 9.58 0.58 -18.60
N VAL A 213 10.01 -0.58 -18.10
CA VAL A 213 11.41 -0.83 -17.74
C VAL A 213 12.36 -0.62 -18.93
N LEU A 214 11.97 -1.08 -20.12
CA LEU A 214 12.77 -0.88 -21.34
C LEU A 214 12.99 0.59 -21.67
N SER A 215 12.07 1.47 -21.26
CA SER A 215 12.15 2.92 -21.49
C SER A 215 12.89 3.69 -20.37
N ILE A 216 13.19 3.07 -19.23
CA ILE A 216 13.90 3.74 -18.12
C ILE A 216 15.26 4.34 -18.55
N PRO A 217 16.12 3.64 -19.32
CA PRO A 217 17.37 4.24 -19.81
C PRO A 217 17.17 5.52 -20.62
N TYR A 218 16.10 5.56 -21.42
CA TYR A 218 15.75 6.71 -22.27
C TYR A 218 15.32 7.91 -21.42
N LYS A 219 14.53 7.63 -20.38
CA LYS A 219 14.10 8.60 -19.37
C LYS A 219 15.27 9.20 -18.59
N LEU A 220 16.14 8.35 -18.04
CA LEU A 220 17.35 8.77 -17.32
C LEU A 220 18.28 9.59 -18.22
N ARG A 221 18.34 9.26 -19.52
CA ARG A 221 19.14 10.00 -20.49
C ARG A 221 18.55 11.38 -20.76
N SER A 222 17.23 11.50 -20.87
CA SER A 222 16.55 12.78 -21.14
C SER A 222 16.80 13.85 -20.07
N ILE A 223 16.99 13.43 -18.81
CA ILE A 223 17.31 14.31 -17.68
C ILE A 223 18.82 14.34 -17.34
N GLY A 224 19.66 13.71 -18.17
CA GLY A 224 21.13 13.78 -18.07
C GLY A 224 21.77 12.98 -16.94
N VAL A 225 21.05 12.03 -16.31
CA VAL A 225 21.57 11.25 -15.17
C VAL A 225 22.03 9.83 -15.53
N MET A 226 21.71 9.36 -16.73
CA MET A 226 22.03 8.01 -17.20
C MET A 226 23.52 7.68 -17.11
N ASN A 227 23.83 6.51 -16.60
CA ASN A 227 25.14 5.88 -16.62
C ASN A 227 25.00 4.44 -17.13
N ASN A 228 25.51 4.21 -18.35
CA ASN A 228 25.41 2.91 -19.04
C ASN A 228 26.14 1.77 -18.33
N ALA A 229 27.13 2.07 -17.48
CA ALA A 229 27.90 1.05 -16.75
C ALA A 229 27.30 0.73 -15.36
N ASP A 230 26.45 1.60 -14.82
CA ASP A 230 25.97 1.51 -13.44
C ASP A 230 24.61 2.21 -13.29
N LEU A 231 23.54 1.42 -13.38
CA LEU A 231 22.17 1.90 -13.19
C LEU A 231 21.90 2.33 -11.74
N PHE A 232 22.58 1.77 -10.74
CA PHE A 232 22.42 2.17 -9.34
C PHE A 232 22.91 3.61 -9.11
N ARG A 233 24.01 4.00 -9.76
CA ARG A 233 24.43 5.41 -9.80
C ARG A 233 23.42 6.31 -10.49
N SER A 234 22.74 5.81 -11.51
CA SER A 234 21.67 6.57 -12.20
C SER A 234 20.46 6.77 -11.29
N ALA A 235 20.05 5.73 -10.56
CA ALA A 235 19.00 5.80 -9.53
C ALA A 235 19.34 6.83 -8.45
N ALA A 236 20.56 6.81 -7.90
CA ALA A 236 21.00 7.76 -6.89
C ALA A 236 21.03 9.22 -7.39
N ARG A 237 21.36 9.43 -8.68
CA ARG A 237 21.30 10.77 -9.30
C ARG A 237 19.85 11.22 -9.49
N MET A 238 18.96 10.31 -9.92
CA MET A 238 17.54 10.58 -10.09
C MET A 238 16.88 10.93 -8.75
N ASP A 239 17.14 10.17 -7.69
CA ASP A 239 16.64 10.46 -6.34
C ASP A 239 17.05 11.87 -5.87
N ARG A 240 18.31 12.27 -6.09
CA ARG A 240 18.75 13.64 -5.78
C ARG A 240 17.96 14.70 -6.55
N LEU A 241 17.64 14.46 -7.82
CA LEU A 241 16.82 15.38 -8.62
C LEU A 241 15.37 15.44 -8.10
N ILE A 242 14.81 14.30 -7.69
CA ILE A 242 13.48 14.22 -7.08
C ILE A 242 13.45 15.03 -5.78
N ARG A 243 14.43 14.87 -4.88
CA ARG A 243 14.53 15.67 -3.65
C ARG A 243 14.65 17.17 -3.92
N VAL A 244 15.37 17.55 -4.98
CA VAL A 244 15.45 18.96 -5.42
C VAL A 244 14.08 19.45 -5.90
N ALA A 245 13.34 18.63 -6.66
CA ALA A 245 12.00 18.96 -7.10
C ALA A 245 11.02 19.09 -5.93
N ASP A 246 11.11 18.22 -4.92
CA ASP A 246 10.28 18.27 -3.71
C ASP A 246 10.56 19.52 -2.88
N ALA A 247 11.83 19.89 -2.73
CA ALA A 247 12.22 21.11 -2.02
C ALA A 247 11.89 22.39 -2.81
N LYS A 248 11.77 22.31 -4.14
CA LYS A 248 11.51 23.44 -5.06
C LYS A 248 10.55 23.02 -6.19
N PRO A 249 9.24 22.94 -5.92
CA PRO A 249 8.25 22.47 -6.89
C PRO A 249 8.18 23.31 -8.18
N GLU A 250 8.62 24.57 -8.14
CA GLU A 250 8.67 25.48 -9.28
C GLU A 250 9.91 25.34 -10.17
N SER A 251 10.87 24.50 -9.76
CA SER A 251 12.16 24.33 -10.44
C SER A 251 12.03 23.73 -11.85
N ALA A 252 13.05 23.96 -12.68
CA ALA A 252 13.12 23.35 -14.01
C ALA A 252 13.15 21.81 -13.94
N VAL A 253 13.73 21.25 -12.87
CA VAL A 253 13.77 19.80 -12.63
C VAL A 253 12.36 19.27 -12.35
N ALA A 254 11.60 19.93 -11.47
CA ALA A 254 10.22 19.54 -11.17
C ALA A 254 9.35 19.53 -12.44
N LYS A 255 9.43 20.58 -13.25
CA LYS A 255 8.74 20.65 -14.56
C LYS A 255 9.17 19.53 -15.50
N HIS A 256 10.47 19.22 -15.55
CA HIS A 256 10.97 18.14 -16.40
C HIS A 256 10.46 16.76 -15.95
N LEU A 257 10.29 16.52 -14.64
CA LEU A 257 9.69 15.28 -14.13
C LEU A 257 8.22 15.15 -14.55
N VAL A 258 7.43 16.23 -14.50
CA VAL A 258 6.04 16.23 -15.01
C VAL A 258 6.03 15.96 -16.52
N ARG A 259 6.93 16.59 -17.26
CA ARG A 259 7.10 16.33 -18.70
C ARG A 259 7.45 14.87 -18.99
N MET A 260 8.30 14.24 -18.18
CA MET A 260 8.58 12.81 -18.32
C MET A 260 7.32 11.94 -18.10
N ALA A 261 6.42 12.34 -17.19
CA ALA A 261 5.14 11.66 -16.98
C ALA A 261 4.22 11.76 -18.21
N VAL A 262 4.18 12.94 -18.85
CA VAL A 262 3.45 13.12 -20.12
C VAL A 262 3.95 12.15 -21.19
N TYR A 263 5.27 12.06 -21.38
CA TYR A 263 5.87 11.15 -22.35
C TYR A 263 5.73 9.68 -21.94
N GLU A 264 5.60 9.39 -20.65
CA GLU A 264 5.31 8.06 -20.15
C GLU A 264 3.89 7.60 -20.51
N HIS A 265 2.90 8.49 -20.45
CA HIS A 265 1.57 8.23 -20.98
C HIS A 265 1.59 7.99 -22.49
N ARG A 266 2.34 8.81 -23.25
CA ARG A 266 2.50 8.60 -24.70
C ARG A 266 3.09 7.23 -25.01
N ARG A 267 4.14 6.83 -24.28
CA ARG A 267 4.77 5.50 -24.35
C ARG A 267 3.76 4.39 -24.02
N TRP A 268 2.89 4.60 -23.03
CA TRP A 268 1.80 3.69 -22.65
C TRP A 268 0.81 3.50 -23.79
N VAL A 269 0.30 4.61 -24.34
CA VAL A 269 -0.64 4.60 -25.46
C VAL A 269 -0.02 3.87 -26.65
N MET A 270 1.27 4.09 -26.95
CA MET A 270 1.95 3.38 -28.03
C MET A 270 2.03 1.87 -27.79
N GLU A 271 2.30 1.41 -26.58
CA GLU A 271 2.30 -0.03 -26.27
C GLU A 271 0.91 -0.66 -26.43
N LYS A 272 -0.15 0.03 -26.00
CA LYS A 272 -1.53 -0.45 -26.16
C LYS A 272 -2.01 -0.42 -27.60
N VAL A 273 -1.80 0.69 -28.31
CA VAL A 273 -2.27 0.86 -29.68
C VAL A 273 -1.53 -0.06 -30.65
N THR A 274 -0.23 -0.27 -30.46
CA THR A 274 0.53 -1.26 -31.26
C THR A 274 0.13 -2.71 -30.97
N SER A 275 -0.47 -2.96 -29.80
CA SER A 275 -1.12 -4.24 -29.45
C SER A 275 -2.57 -4.35 -29.96
N GLY A 276 -3.05 -3.37 -30.73
CA GLY A 276 -4.39 -3.35 -31.31
C GLY A 276 -5.51 -2.89 -30.36
N VAL A 277 -5.16 -2.23 -29.25
CA VAL A 277 -6.14 -1.60 -28.34
C VAL A 277 -6.62 -0.28 -28.92
N THR A 278 -7.90 0.04 -28.73
CA THR A 278 -8.55 1.28 -29.21
C THR A 278 -9.17 2.07 -28.06
N GLY A 279 -9.54 3.32 -28.33
CA GLY A 279 -10.34 4.14 -27.40
C GLY A 279 -11.66 3.47 -27.03
N LEU A 280 -12.05 3.61 -25.77
CA LEU A 280 -13.36 3.19 -25.29
C LEU A 280 -14.36 4.30 -25.59
N THR A 281 -14.95 4.25 -26.80
CA THR A 281 -15.88 5.26 -27.31
C THR A 281 -17.29 4.74 -27.52
N ASP A 282 -18.26 5.66 -27.46
CA ASP A 282 -19.67 5.49 -27.84
C ASP A 282 -19.86 5.53 -29.38
N GLU A 283 -21.12 5.54 -29.82
CA GLU A 283 -21.50 5.57 -31.25
C GLU A 283 -21.09 6.88 -31.95
N ASP A 284 -20.97 7.98 -31.19
CA ASP A 284 -20.59 9.31 -31.69
C ASP A 284 -19.07 9.53 -31.66
N GLY A 285 -18.31 8.57 -31.14
CA GLY A 285 -16.85 8.65 -31.01
C GLY A 285 -16.36 9.38 -29.75
N ASN A 286 -17.25 9.74 -28.83
CA ASN A 286 -16.87 10.29 -27.52
C ASN A 286 -16.57 9.14 -26.55
N ILE A 287 -15.89 9.41 -25.44
CA ILE A 287 -15.60 8.39 -24.43
C ILE A 287 -16.90 7.88 -23.77
N ASP A 288 -17.10 6.55 -23.76
CA ASP A 288 -18.29 5.90 -23.19
C ASP A 288 -18.15 5.74 -21.65
N TYR A 289 -18.32 6.86 -20.93
CA TYR A 289 -18.29 6.89 -19.47
C TYR A 289 -19.46 6.11 -18.83
N ASP A 290 -20.67 6.22 -19.38
CA ASP A 290 -21.85 5.55 -18.83
C ASP A 290 -21.71 4.02 -18.93
N GLY A 291 -21.23 3.50 -20.06
CA GLY A 291 -20.94 2.08 -20.19
C GLY A 291 -19.79 1.58 -19.30
N CYS A 292 -18.80 2.43 -19.00
CA CYS A 292 -17.78 2.10 -17.99
C CYS A 292 -18.39 1.90 -16.60
N VAL A 293 -19.33 2.76 -16.21
CA VAL A 293 -20.07 2.65 -14.94
C VAL A 293 -20.91 1.38 -14.92
N GLU A 294 -21.63 1.06 -16.01
CA GLU A 294 -22.48 -0.13 -16.10
C GLU A 294 -21.69 -1.43 -16.01
N ARG A 295 -20.51 -1.48 -16.63
CA ARG A 295 -19.62 -2.66 -16.62
C ARG A 295 -18.73 -2.74 -15.38
N CYS A 296 -18.75 -1.74 -14.51
CA CYS A 296 -17.82 -1.59 -13.40
C CYS A 296 -16.35 -1.73 -13.87
N SER A 297 -16.00 -1.10 -15.00
CA SER A 297 -14.68 -1.23 -15.60
C SER A 297 -14.33 -0.10 -16.57
N TYR A 298 -13.07 0.35 -16.52
CA TYR A 298 -12.47 1.30 -17.47
C TYR A 298 -11.90 0.64 -18.74
N LYS A 299 -12.07 -0.68 -18.87
CA LYS A 299 -11.48 -1.49 -19.94
C LYS A 299 -12.42 -2.59 -20.45
N ILE A 300 -12.24 -3.00 -21.71
CA ILE A 300 -12.94 -4.13 -22.31
C ILE A 300 -11.92 -5.17 -22.76
N LYS A 301 -12.08 -6.41 -22.27
CA LYS A 301 -11.29 -7.58 -22.66
C LYS A 301 -12.09 -8.46 -23.65
N ASP A 302 -11.39 -9.17 -24.53
CA ASP A 302 -12.01 -10.20 -25.38
C ASP A 302 -12.29 -11.50 -24.61
N LYS A 303 -12.89 -12.50 -25.27
CA LYS A 303 -13.18 -13.82 -24.67
C LYS A 303 -11.95 -14.59 -24.18
N LYS A 304 -10.75 -14.19 -24.61
CA LYS A 304 -9.46 -14.76 -24.17
C LYS A 304 -8.79 -13.88 -23.11
N GLY A 305 -9.49 -12.88 -22.57
CA GLY A 305 -8.99 -11.98 -21.54
C GLY A 305 -8.04 -10.88 -22.06
N ARG A 306 -7.88 -10.73 -23.38
CA ARG A 306 -6.96 -9.74 -23.96
C ARG A 306 -7.63 -8.37 -24.02
N LEU A 307 -6.91 -7.32 -23.62
CA LEU A 307 -7.42 -5.95 -23.69
C LEU A 307 -7.73 -5.56 -25.15
N ARG A 308 -8.89 -4.91 -25.37
CA ARG A 308 -9.34 -4.41 -26.69
C ARG A 308 -9.69 -2.94 -26.69
N LYS A 309 -10.31 -2.44 -25.61
CA LYS A 309 -10.63 -1.02 -25.44
C LYS A 309 -10.23 -0.52 -24.06
N HIS A 310 -9.81 0.74 -23.96
CA HIS A 310 -9.46 1.38 -22.70
C HIS A 310 -9.76 2.88 -22.72
N VAL A 311 -10.22 3.44 -21.60
CA VAL A 311 -10.59 4.86 -21.48
C VAL A 311 -9.40 5.80 -21.68
N GLY A 312 -8.22 5.45 -21.16
CA GLY A 312 -6.99 6.23 -21.24
C GLY A 312 -6.28 6.25 -22.61
N ILE A 313 -6.86 5.72 -23.69
CA ILE A 313 -6.30 5.85 -25.05
C ILE A 313 -6.66 7.24 -25.59
N VAL A 314 -6.04 8.25 -25.00
CA VAL A 314 -6.22 9.69 -25.25
C VAL A 314 -4.88 10.40 -25.20
N ARG A 315 -4.85 11.67 -25.63
CA ARG A 315 -3.65 12.49 -25.58
C ARG A 315 -3.33 13.01 -24.18
N CYS A 316 -2.04 13.20 -23.93
CA CYS A 316 -1.52 13.85 -22.74
C CYS A 316 -0.42 14.79 -23.22
N ASP A 317 -0.60 16.09 -22.94
CA ASP A 317 0.20 17.17 -23.52
C ASP A 317 0.49 18.29 -22.50
N SER A 318 -0.22 18.35 -21.37
CA SER A 318 -0.03 19.37 -20.35
C SER A 318 1.08 18.99 -19.37
N GLU A 319 2.07 19.86 -19.23
CA GLU A 319 3.14 19.76 -18.22
C GLU A 319 2.71 20.33 -16.85
N THR A 320 1.45 20.16 -16.49
CA THR A 320 0.89 20.54 -15.19
C THR A 320 0.06 19.39 -14.64
N LEU A 321 0.22 19.09 -13.36
CA LEU A 321 -0.58 18.09 -12.64
C LEU A 321 -1.85 18.74 -12.07
N LEU A 322 -2.93 17.98 -11.94
CA LEU A 322 -4.15 18.48 -11.31
C LEU A 322 -3.89 18.90 -9.85
N LYS A 323 -3.01 18.16 -9.14
CA LYS A 323 -2.62 18.43 -7.75
C LYS A 323 -1.85 19.75 -7.52
N ASP A 324 -1.26 20.33 -8.57
CA ASP A 324 -0.46 21.57 -8.47
C ASP A 324 -1.27 22.83 -8.84
N GLY A 325 -2.49 22.63 -9.33
CA GLY A 325 -3.32 23.68 -9.90
C GLY A 325 -4.59 23.97 -9.10
N PRO A 326 -5.54 24.71 -9.70
CA PRO A 326 -6.83 24.93 -9.06
C PRO A 326 -7.58 23.63 -8.75
N PHE A 327 -7.29 22.53 -9.46
CA PHE A 327 -7.93 21.24 -9.31
C PHE A 327 -7.33 20.35 -8.20
N ALA A 328 -6.37 20.87 -7.42
CA ALA A 328 -5.91 20.22 -6.19
C ALA A 328 -7.05 20.06 -5.17
N ASP A 329 -8.00 21.01 -5.20
CA ASP A 329 -9.26 20.90 -4.47
C ASP A 329 -10.27 20.05 -5.28
N HIS A 330 -10.54 18.85 -4.78
CA HIS A 330 -11.51 17.91 -5.33
C HIS A 330 -12.92 18.48 -5.48
N ILE A 331 -13.29 19.55 -4.73
CA ILE A 331 -14.56 20.25 -4.93
C ILE A 331 -14.67 20.78 -6.38
N LYS A 332 -13.55 21.16 -7.02
CA LYS A 332 -13.56 21.61 -8.41
C LYS A 332 -13.79 20.47 -9.39
N TRP A 333 -13.40 19.24 -9.05
CA TRP A 333 -13.71 18.06 -9.86
C TRP A 333 -15.22 17.87 -9.91
N ASP A 334 -15.94 18.11 -8.82
CA ASP A 334 -17.40 17.98 -8.80
C ASP A 334 -18.15 19.15 -9.45
N LYS A 335 -17.67 20.40 -9.28
CA LYS A 335 -18.48 21.60 -9.54
C LYS A 335 -18.11 22.40 -10.79
N THR A 336 -16.86 22.36 -11.26
CA THR A 336 -16.37 23.27 -12.31
C THR A 336 -16.77 22.82 -13.72
N THR A 337 -17.36 23.70 -14.52
CA THR A 337 -17.66 23.40 -15.95
C THR A 337 -16.50 23.71 -16.90
N ASN A 338 -15.53 24.53 -16.47
CA ASN A 338 -14.38 24.91 -17.28
C ASN A 338 -13.22 23.89 -17.18
N ILE A 339 -13.38 22.75 -17.85
CA ILE A 339 -12.34 21.70 -17.94
C ILE A 339 -11.73 21.57 -19.34
N LYS A 340 -12.25 22.32 -20.34
CA LYS A 340 -11.78 22.25 -21.74
C LYS A 340 -10.34 22.73 -21.95
N ALA A 341 -9.80 23.48 -20.99
CA ALA A 341 -8.42 23.94 -21.01
C ALA A 341 -7.42 22.88 -20.50
N LEU A 342 -7.93 21.80 -19.89
CA LEU A 342 -7.12 20.65 -19.48
C LEU A 342 -6.85 19.75 -20.69
N ASP A 343 -5.79 18.96 -20.64
CA ASP A 343 -5.57 17.94 -21.66
C ASP A 343 -6.59 16.79 -21.56
N GLU A 344 -6.61 15.90 -22.56
CA GLU A 344 -7.62 14.86 -22.65
C GLU A 344 -7.53 13.86 -21.48
N LEU A 345 -6.33 13.55 -20.98
CA LEU A 345 -6.14 12.63 -19.85
C LEU A 345 -6.66 13.22 -18.54
N ASP A 346 -6.37 14.49 -18.26
CA ASP A 346 -6.91 15.19 -17.09
C ASP A 346 -8.44 15.31 -17.16
N GLN A 347 -8.99 15.55 -18.36
CA GLN A 347 -10.43 15.52 -18.58
C GLN A 347 -11.02 14.14 -18.30
N VAL A 348 -10.35 13.05 -18.70
CA VAL A 348 -10.76 11.67 -18.41
C VAL A 348 -10.85 11.43 -16.90
N SER A 349 -9.86 11.87 -16.11
CA SER A 349 -9.90 11.77 -14.63
C SER A 349 -11.15 12.42 -14.05
N ILE A 350 -11.42 13.67 -14.42
CA ILE A 350 -12.57 14.43 -13.88
C ILE A 350 -13.91 13.86 -14.35
N LEU A 351 -14.02 13.53 -15.64
CA LEU A 351 -15.28 13.05 -16.23
C LEU A 351 -15.62 11.63 -15.78
N MET A 352 -14.64 10.75 -15.62
CA MET A 352 -14.84 9.41 -15.05
C MET A 352 -15.29 9.50 -13.59
N HIS A 353 -14.63 10.34 -12.78
CA HIS A 353 -15.06 10.63 -11.40
C HIS A 353 -16.53 11.08 -11.37
N ARG A 354 -16.91 12.04 -12.21
CA ARG A 354 -18.30 12.53 -12.28
C ARG A 354 -19.30 11.43 -12.64
N ALA A 355 -18.95 10.57 -13.58
CA ALA A 355 -19.80 9.46 -14.00
C ALA A 355 -20.00 8.46 -12.84
N MET A 356 -18.92 8.08 -12.15
CA MET A 356 -18.96 7.21 -10.97
C MET A 356 -19.75 7.87 -9.83
N ASN A 357 -19.48 9.14 -9.51
CA ASN A 357 -20.17 9.90 -8.46
C ASN A 357 -21.68 10.02 -8.73
N LYS A 358 -22.09 10.18 -9.99
CA LYS A 358 -23.52 10.17 -10.39
C LYS A 358 -24.21 8.86 -10.03
N LYS A 359 -23.54 7.71 -10.21
CA LYS A 359 -24.05 6.39 -9.82
C LYS A 359 -23.95 6.17 -8.31
N ALA A 360 -22.84 6.56 -7.68
CA ALA A 360 -22.65 6.48 -6.23
C ALA A 360 -23.77 7.22 -5.48
N LYS A 361 -24.13 8.44 -5.91
CA LYS A 361 -25.26 9.20 -5.35
C LYS A 361 -26.61 8.48 -5.46
N LYS A 362 -26.80 7.57 -6.43
CA LYS A 362 -28.02 6.74 -6.50
C LYS A 362 -27.97 5.62 -5.45
N VAL A 363 -26.83 4.95 -5.31
CA VAL A 363 -26.61 3.91 -4.27
C VAL A 363 -26.75 4.50 -2.87
N LEU A 364 -26.21 5.71 -2.63
CA LEU A 364 -26.35 6.41 -1.35
C LEU A 364 -27.79 6.79 -1.01
N LYS A 365 -28.63 7.05 -2.03
CA LYS A 365 -30.05 7.37 -1.85
C LYS A 365 -30.92 6.14 -1.59
N ASP A 366 -30.59 5.00 -2.18
CA ASP A 366 -31.31 3.74 -2.02
C ASP A 366 -30.33 2.59 -1.75
N GLN A 367 -30.25 2.22 -0.47
CA GLN A 367 -29.37 1.17 0.04
C GLN A 367 -30.12 -0.15 0.27
N SER A 368 -31.39 -0.27 -0.15
CA SER A 368 -32.24 -1.42 0.16
C SER A 368 -31.62 -2.76 -0.24
N VAL A 369 -31.14 -2.86 -1.48
CA VAL A 369 -30.49 -4.07 -2.01
C VAL A 369 -29.18 -4.36 -1.28
N LEU A 370 -28.36 -3.33 -1.03
CA LEU A 370 -27.10 -3.49 -0.31
C LEU A 370 -27.35 -4.04 1.10
N ASN A 371 -28.31 -3.45 1.82
CA ASN A 371 -28.70 -3.87 3.16
C ASN A 371 -29.21 -5.32 3.18
N GLU A 372 -30.05 -5.71 2.21
CA GLU A 372 -30.53 -7.08 2.09
C GLU A 372 -29.37 -8.08 1.87
N LEU A 373 -28.39 -7.71 1.04
CA LEU A 373 -27.22 -8.56 0.80
C LEU A 373 -26.30 -8.64 2.02
N THR A 374 -26.10 -7.54 2.76
CA THR A 374 -25.31 -7.55 4.00
C THR A 374 -26.00 -8.36 5.10
N ASP A 375 -27.33 -8.31 5.21
CA ASP A 375 -28.08 -9.13 6.18
C ASP A 375 -27.99 -10.62 5.84
N LYS A 376 -28.09 -10.97 4.55
CA LYS A 376 -27.86 -12.32 4.05
C LYS A 376 -26.43 -12.79 4.31
N LEU A 377 -25.45 -11.90 4.17
CA LEU A 377 -24.04 -12.20 4.43
C LEU A 377 -23.87 -12.59 5.90
N GLN A 378 -24.38 -11.76 6.80
CA GLN A 378 -24.32 -11.98 8.24
C GLN A 378 -24.98 -13.29 8.66
N THR A 379 -26.19 -13.54 8.14
CA THR A 379 -26.90 -14.80 8.39
C THR A 379 -26.08 -16.01 7.97
N ARG A 380 -25.41 -15.95 6.80
CA ARG A 380 -24.56 -17.05 6.33
C ARG A 380 -23.29 -17.18 7.17
N CYS A 381 -22.66 -16.09 7.57
CA CYS A 381 -21.49 -16.12 8.47
C CYS A 381 -21.81 -16.88 9.77
N SER A 382 -22.98 -16.63 10.37
CA SER A 382 -23.43 -17.34 11.58
C SER A 382 -23.55 -18.86 11.40
N THR A 383 -23.79 -19.34 10.17
CA THR A 383 -23.84 -20.79 9.88
C THR A 383 -22.47 -21.44 9.68
N ILE A 384 -21.41 -20.64 9.47
CA ILE A 384 -20.06 -21.13 9.20
C ILE A 384 -19.26 -21.26 10.50
N GLY A 385 -19.33 -20.25 11.35
CA GLY A 385 -18.70 -20.28 12.68
C GLY A 385 -18.27 -18.91 13.19
N PRO A 386 -17.80 -18.81 14.45
CA PRO A 386 -17.50 -17.54 15.12
C PRO A 386 -16.51 -16.65 14.35
N ARG A 387 -15.45 -17.24 13.78
CA ARG A 387 -14.46 -16.49 12.99
C ARG A 387 -15.06 -15.88 11.71
N ALA A 388 -15.99 -16.56 11.06
CA ALA A 388 -16.67 -16.03 9.88
C ALA A 388 -17.64 -14.90 10.25
N VAL A 389 -18.30 -14.97 11.41
CA VAL A 389 -19.11 -13.86 11.95
C VAL A 389 -18.24 -12.63 12.18
N MET A 390 -17.14 -12.77 12.91
CA MET A 390 -16.19 -11.70 13.16
C MET A 390 -15.70 -11.03 11.86
N LEU A 391 -15.23 -11.81 10.88
CA LEU A 391 -14.77 -11.27 9.60
C LEU A 391 -15.92 -10.67 8.76
N GLY A 392 -17.13 -11.23 8.87
CA GLY A 392 -18.34 -10.68 8.26
C GLY A 392 -18.71 -9.31 8.83
N ASP A 393 -18.65 -9.16 10.15
CA ASP A 393 -18.87 -7.88 10.84
C ASP A 393 -17.85 -6.83 10.41
N ARG A 394 -16.57 -7.19 10.36
CA ARG A 394 -15.52 -6.31 9.87
C ARG A 394 -15.72 -5.89 8.41
N PHE A 395 -16.10 -6.82 7.54
CA PHE A 395 -16.40 -6.51 6.14
C PHE A 395 -17.61 -5.56 6.03
N THR A 396 -18.71 -5.82 6.76
CA THR A 396 -19.87 -4.93 6.79
C THR A 396 -19.54 -3.55 7.37
N PHE A 397 -18.66 -3.47 8.36
CA PHE A 397 -18.17 -2.20 8.89
C PHE A 397 -17.37 -1.40 7.85
N ALA A 398 -16.48 -2.06 7.10
CA ALA A 398 -15.76 -1.43 5.99
C ALA A 398 -16.74 -0.88 4.93
N ILE A 399 -17.80 -1.62 4.59
CA ILE A 399 -18.84 -1.16 3.66
C ILE A 399 -19.46 0.16 4.13
N LYS A 400 -19.81 0.27 5.42
CA LYS A 400 -20.40 1.49 5.98
C LYS A 400 -19.46 2.69 5.83
N ASN A 401 -18.19 2.53 6.18
CA ASN A 401 -17.19 3.60 6.03
C ASN A 401 -16.94 3.99 4.57
N ILE A 402 -17.01 3.05 3.63
CA ILE A 402 -16.95 3.34 2.19
C ILE A 402 -18.15 4.21 1.78
N MET A 403 -19.35 3.89 2.28
CA MET A 403 -20.56 4.67 2.03
C MET A 403 -20.49 6.09 2.61
N ASP A 404 -19.73 6.27 3.68
CA ASP A 404 -19.43 7.58 4.28
C ASP A 404 -18.21 8.29 3.64
N SER A 405 -17.79 7.84 2.45
CA SER A 405 -16.73 8.44 1.64
C SER A 405 -15.32 8.32 2.22
N SER A 406 -15.06 7.32 3.06
CA SER A 406 -13.73 7.11 3.64
C SER A 406 -12.74 6.54 2.61
N LEU A 407 -11.68 7.30 2.34
CA LEU A 407 -10.61 6.89 1.42
C LEU A 407 -9.85 5.64 1.90
N PRO A 408 -9.37 5.53 3.16
CA PRO A 408 -8.64 4.34 3.61
C PRO A 408 -9.41 3.03 3.45
N TYR A 409 -10.70 2.99 3.86
CA TYR A 409 -11.54 1.81 3.67
C TYR A 409 -11.84 1.51 2.21
N SER A 410 -11.96 2.54 1.37
CA SER A 410 -12.13 2.37 -0.09
C SER A 410 -10.87 1.80 -0.74
N ALA A 411 -9.69 2.18 -0.27
CA ALA A 411 -8.40 1.64 -0.74
C ALA A 411 -8.19 0.18 -0.27
N GLN A 412 -8.59 -0.15 0.97
CA GLN A 412 -8.41 -1.49 1.57
C GLN A 412 -9.57 -2.48 1.33
N PHE A 413 -10.55 -2.13 0.50
CA PHE A 413 -11.76 -2.96 0.30
C PHE A 413 -11.44 -4.41 -0.10
N GLU A 414 -10.50 -4.60 -1.04
CA GLU A 414 -10.10 -5.94 -1.50
C GLU A 414 -9.42 -6.75 -0.40
N THR A 415 -8.69 -6.10 0.52
CA THR A 415 -8.08 -6.75 1.70
C THR A 415 -9.17 -7.34 2.60
N TYR A 416 -10.18 -6.55 2.99
CA TYR A 416 -11.28 -7.04 3.83
C TYR A 416 -12.08 -8.15 3.15
N LYS A 417 -12.36 -7.99 1.85
CA LYS A 417 -13.02 -9.03 1.03
C LYS A 417 -12.22 -10.33 1.06
N LYS A 418 -10.91 -10.27 0.86
CA LYS A 418 -10.05 -11.44 0.81
C LYS A 418 -9.97 -12.16 2.15
N MET A 419 -9.79 -11.43 3.25
CA MET A 419 -9.75 -12.03 4.60
C MET A 419 -11.02 -12.84 4.87
N LEU A 420 -12.19 -12.29 4.52
CA LEU A 420 -13.46 -12.99 4.66
C LEU A 420 -13.53 -14.23 3.75
N LEU A 421 -13.16 -14.10 2.47
CA LEU A 421 -13.26 -15.19 1.50
C LEU A 421 -12.24 -16.32 1.73
N GLN A 422 -11.07 -16.04 2.32
CA GLN A 422 -10.14 -17.08 2.76
C GLN A 422 -10.74 -17.93 3.89
N CYS A 423 -11.40 -17.30 4.85
CA CYS A 423 -12.10 -18.00 5.94
C CYS A 423 -13.39 -18.70 5.47
N ALA A 424 -14.10 -18.09 4.52
CA ALA A 424 -15.42 -18.52 4.10
C ALA A 424 -15.60 -18.44 2.56
N PRO A 425 -14.90 -19.30 1.78
CA PRO A 425 -14.90 -19.22 0.31
C PRO A 425 -16.29 -19.33 -0.33
N LYS A 426 -17.20 -20.06 0.33
CA LYS A 426 -18.60 -20.25 -0.13
C LYS A 426 -19.41 -18.94 -0.19
N LEU A 427 -18.92 -17.85 0.41
CA LEU A 427 -19.56 -16.53 0.38
C LEU A 427 -19.22 -15.74 -0.89
N GLU A 428 -18.28 -16.21 -1.72
CA GLU A 428 -17.78 -15.48 -2.89
C GLU A 428 -18.88 -14.90 -3.82
N PRO A 429 -19.93 -15.64 -4.22
CA PRO A 429 -20.97 -15.07 -5.09
C PRO A 429 -21.71 -13.89 -4.45
N LEU A 430 -21.91 -13.94 -3.13
CA LEU A 430 -22.60 -12.89 -2.38
C LEU A 430 -21.69 -11.66 -2.22
N VAL A 431 -20.42 -11.89 -1.86
CA VAL A 431 -19.43 -10.82 -1.72
C VAL A 431 -19.16 -10.13 -3.05
N ASN A 432 -19.14 -10.86 -4.17
CA ASN A 432 -19.01 -10.27 -5.51
C ASN A 432 -20.23 -9.41 -5.87
N SER A 433 -21.44 -9.84 -5.53
CA SER A 433 -22.66 -9.03 -5.74
C SER A 433 -22.63 -7.71 -4.95
N ILE A 434 -22.13 -7.74 -3.71
CA ILE A 434 -21.91 -6.54 -2.90
C ILE A 434 -20.83 -5.65 -3.55
N SER A 435 -19.73 -6.25 -4.01
CA SER A 435 -18.62 -5.53 -4.65
C SER A 435 -19.07 -4.76 -5.89
N GLU A 436 -19.94 -5.35 -6.73
CA GLU A 436 -20.50 -4.68 -7.92
C GLU A 436 -21.34 -3.45 -7.58
N ILE A 437 -22.11 -3.49 -6.48
CA ILE A 437 -22.90 -2.34 -6.02
C ILE A 437 -21.98 -1.22 -5.49
N LEU A 438 -20.92 -1.59 -4.78
CA LEU A 438 -19.99 -0.64 -4.16
C LEU A 438 -18.96 -0.06 -5.12
N TYR A 439 -18.65 -0.75 -6.22
CA TYR A 439 -17.66 -0.30 -7.20
C TYR A 439 -17.75 1.20 -7.56
N PRO A 440 -18.91 1.76 -7.98
CA PRO A 440 -19.01 3.18 -8.30
C PRO A 440 -18.80 4.11 -7.09
N VAL A 441 -19.07 3.65 -5.86
CA VAL A 441 -18.84 4.41 -4.62
C VAL A 441 -17.34 4.46 -4.33
N ILE A 442 -16.68 3.29 -4.38
CA ILE A 442 -15.23 3.15 -4.17
C ILE A 442 -14.47 4.02 -5.17
N GLU A 443 -14.77 3.92 -6.46
CA GLU A 443 -14.10 4.69 -7.51
C GLU A 443 -14.33 6.20 -7.37
N ALA A 444 -15.52 6.62 -6.92
CA ALA A 444 -15.80 8.04 -6.66
C ALA A 444 -15.05 8.58 -5.43
N ASN A 445 -14.82 7.75 -4.40
CA ASN A 445 -14.08 8.14 -3.21
C ASN A 445 -12.57 8.32 -3.49
N GLN A 446 -12.04 7.63 -4.49
CA GLN A 446 -10.60 7.58 -4.77
C GLN A 446 -10.06 8.76 -5.59
N TYR A 447 -10.92 9.53 -6.28
CA TYR A 447 -10.51 10.68 -7.11
C TYR A 447 -9.29 10.39 -8.00
N ARG A 448 -9.34 9.31 -8.80
CA ARG A 448 -8.18 8.84 -9.56
C ARG A 448 -7.66 9.90 -10.55
N ASP A 449 -6.46 10.40 -10.28
CA ASP A 449 -5.66 11.20 -11.22
C ASP A 449 -4.77 10.27 -12.05
N TYR A 450 -5.15 10.04 -13.31
CA TYR A 450 -4.45 9.10 -14.17
C TYR A 450 -3.04 9.58 -14.54
N LYS A 451 -2.83 10.90 -14.68
CA LYS A 451 -1.51 11.47 -14.95
C LYS A 451 -0.61 11.39 -13.72
N LEU A 452 -1.19 11.52 -12.52
CA LEU A 452 -0.47 11.34 -11.28
C LEU A 452 0.12 9.93 -11.17
N TYR A 453 -0.56 8.88 -11.66
CA TYR A 453 0.02 7.54 -11.69
C TYR A 453 1.29 7.47 -12.55
N ASP A 454 1.30 8.11 -13.73
CA ASP A 454 2.51 8.20 -14.55
C ASP A 454 3.61 9.00 -13.83
N TYR A 455 3.24 10.08 -13.15
CA TYR A 455 4.18 10.92 -12.39
C TYR A 455 4.81 10.18 -11.21
N GLU A 456 4.00 9.48 -10.40
CA GLU A 456 4.51 8.66 -9.31
C GLU A 456 5.38 7.52 -9.85
N LEU A 457 5.00 6.91 -10.98
CA LEU A 457 5.83 5.91 -11.64
C LEU A 457 7.21 6.46 -12.09
N ILE A 458 7.27 7.70 -12.61
CA ILE A 458 8.54 8.39 -12.90
C ILE A 458 9.36 8.58 -11.62
N ARG A 459 8.72 8.99 -10.53
CA ARG A 459 9.38 9.21 -9.24
C ARG A 459 9.87 7.91 -8.60
N SER A 460 9.21 6.80 -8.88
CA SER A 460 9.60 5.47 -8.41
C SER A 460 10.73 4.83 -9.23
N ILE A 461 11.28 5.49 -10.26
CA ILE A 461 12.40 4.93 -11.04
C ILE A 461 13.59 4.48 -10.17
N PRO A 462 14.05 5.23 -9.14
CA PRO A 462 15.10 4.76 -8.24
C PRO A 462 14.75 3.43 -7.57
N PHE A 463 13.55 3.32 -6.98
CA PHE A 463 13.03 2.08 -6.40
C PHE A 463 13.01 0.95 -7.42
N ILE A 464 12.44 1.19 -8.61
CA ILE A 464 12.29 0.18 -9.65
C ILE A 464 13.64 -0.41 -10.04
N ILE A 465 14.65 0.45 -10.21
CA ILE A 465 16.01 0.05 -10.56
C ILE A 465 16.67 -0.76 -9.45
N THR A 466 16.49 -0.42 -8.17
CA THR A 466 17.36 -0.93 -7.11
C THR A 466 16.70 -1.92 -6.16
N ALA A 467 15.38 -1.90 -6.01
CA ALA A 467 14.70 -2.69 -5.00
C ALA A 467 14.85 -4.20 -5.28
N PRO A 468 15.20 -4.99 -4.25
CA PRO A 468 15.23 -6.45 -4.38
C PRO A 468 13.80 -7.00 -4.52
N VAL A 469 13.67 -8.12 -5.23
CA VAL A 469 12.41 -8.87 -5.26
C VAL A 469 12.59 -10.06 -4.34
N GLN A 470 11.90 -10.04 -3.19
CA GLN A 470 11.94 -11.06 -2.14
C GLN A 470 13.28 -11.12 -1.41
N SER A 471 13.46 -10.22 -0.44
CA SER A 471 14.69 -10.12 0.36
C SER A 471 14.88 -11.31 1.29
N HIS A 472 16.14 -11.68 1.52
CA HIS A 472 16.56 -12.53 2.63
C HIS A 472 17.33 -11.67 3.64
N ILE A 473 16.76 -11.50 4.83
CA ILE A 473 17.36 -10.70 5.90
C ILE A 473 18.06 -11.64 6.89
N CYS A 474 19.28 -11.29 7.30
CA CYS A 474 19.93 -11.89 8.47
C CYS A 474 19.91 -10.88 9.62
N MET A 475 19.52 -11.30 10.82
CA MET A 475 19.44 -10.38 11.95
C MET A 475 19.60 -11.11 13.29
N SER A 476 19.79 -10.36 14.38
CA SER A 476 19.75 -10.95 15.73
C SER A 476 18.32 -11.25 16.17
N LEU A 477 18.10 -12.34 16.91
CA LEU A 477 16.81 -12.57 17.60
C LEU A 477 16.66 -11.71 18.87
N GLY A 478 17.69 -10.95 19.22
CA GLY A 478 17.72 -10.08 20.39
C GLY A 478 18.00 -10.83 21.69
N ARG A 479 17.81 -10.12 22.82
CA ARG A 479 18.13 -10.62 24.16
C ARG A 479 17.09 -11.63 24.66
N LEU A 480 17.56 -12.62 25.43
CA LEU A 480 16.72 -13.64 26.09
C LEU A 480 16.72 -13.51 27.62
N ILE A 481 16.83 -12.31 28.17
CA ILE A 481 17.09 -12.12 29.62
C ILE A 481 15.90 -11.47 30.37
N SER A 482 15.11 -10.61 29.72
CA SER A 482 14.00 -9.90 30.38
C SER A 482 12.71 -10.71 30.39
N THR A 483 12.12 -10.95 31.57
CA THR A 483 10.78 -11.57 31.68
C THR A 483 9.64 -10.59 31.38
N GLN A 484 9.91 -9.28 31.31
CA GLN A 484 8.95 -8.28 30.85
C GLN A 484 9.09 -8.17 29.33
N ALA A 485 8.35 -9.02 28.61
CA ALA A 485 8.21 -8.91 27.17
C ALA A 485 7.38 -7.66 26.86
N ASN A 486 7.95 -6.72 26.10
CA ASN A 486 7.21 -5.62 25.51
C ASN A 486 6.99 -5.91 24.02
N ASN A 487 5.93 -5.35 23.45
CA ASN A 487 5.60 -5.63 22.06
C ASN A 487 6.63 -5.04 21.08
N ILE A 488 7.27 -3.93 21.45
CA ILE A 488 8.25 -3.25 20.60
C ILE A 488 9.50 -4.11 20.34
N ASP A 489 9.98 -4.86 21.34
CA ASP A 489 11.15 -5.75 21.19
C ASP A 489 10.86 -7.00 20.36
N TYR A 490 9.59 -7.41 20.31
CA TYR A 490 9.13 -8.49 19.42
C TYR A 490 8.90 -7.95 18.01
N PHE A 491 8.31 -6.76 17.90
CA PHE A 491 8.08 -6.09 16.62
C PHE A 491 9.37 -5.81 15.87
N LYS A 492 10.45 -5.39 16.56
CA LYS A 492 11.76 -5.19 15.92
C LYS A 492 12.27 -6.43 15.18
N CYS A 493 11.91 -7.65 15.60
CA CYS A 493 12.29 -8.87 14.88
C CYS A 493 11.55 -9.04 13.55
N VAL A 494 10.39 -8.42 13.37
CA VAL A 494 9.58 -8.55 12.15
C VAL A 494 9.46 -7.24 11.35
N ALA A 495 9.86 -6.10 11.91
CA ALA A 495 9.61 -4.77 11.35
C ALA A 495 10.28 -4.57 9.98
N SER A 496 11.58 -4.84 9.87
CA SER A 496 12.31 -4.70 8.61
C SER A 496 11.85 -5.71 7.56
N ALA A 497 11.53 -6.93 7.98
CA ALA A 497 10.96 -7.96 7.11
C ALA A 497 9.57 -7.55 6.58
N THR A 498 8.76 -6.91 7.41
CA THR A 498 7.45 -6.37 7.02
C THR A 498 7.59 -5.18 6.08
N ALA A 499 8.57 -4.30 6.32
CA ALA A 499 8.86 -3.17 5.44
C ALA A 499 9.37 -3.61 4.06
N LEU A 500 10.17 -4.68 4.01
CA LEU A 500 10.80 -5.18 2.79
C LEU A 500 10.02 -6.31 2.10
N TYR A 501 8.89 -6.74 2.68
CA TYR A 501 8.17 -7.96 2.30
C TYR A 501 9.13 -9.14 2.09
N ALA A 502 9.99 -9.37 3.10
CA ALA A 502 11.04 -10.38 3.03
C ALA A 502 10.43 -11.77 2.86
N GLY A 503 11.01 -12.55 1.94
CA GLY A 503 10.61 -13.95 1.76
C GLY A 503 11.31 -14.89 2.73
N ARG A 504 12.39 -14.43 3.37
CA ARG A 504 13.15 -15.23 4.33
C ARG A 504 13.84 -14.35 5.38
N ILE A 505 13.88 -14.84 6.62
CA ILE A 505 14.67 -14.28 7.71
C ILE A 505 15.56 -15.38 8.28
N THR A 506 16.85 -15.08 8.47
CA THR A 506 17.76 -15.91 9.28
C THR A 506 18.10 -15.18 10.57
N TYR A 507 17.58 -15.69 11.67
CA TYR A 507 17.91 -15.20 13.01
C TYR A 507 19.21 -15.81 13.50
N LEU A 508 20.13 -14.96 13.94
CA LEU A 508 21.31 -15.33 14.72
C LEU A 508 20.94 -15.26 16.20
N LEU A 509 21.22 -16.35 16.92
CA LEU A 509 21.02 -16.45 18.36
C LEU A 509 22.37 -16.73 19.02
N LEU A 510 22.81 -15.84 19.91
CA LEU A 510 24.05 -16.00 20.70
C LEU A 510 23.69 -16.11 22.18
N PRO A 511 23.25 -17.29 22.66
CA PRO A 511 22.82 -17.46 24.02
C PRO A 511 24.02 -17.51 24.97
N ASP A 512 23.80 -17.02 26.18
CA ASP A 512 24.74 -17.09 27.31
C ASP A 512 24.10 -17.79 28.51
N SER A 513 24.82 -17.85 29.63
CA SER A 513 24.34 -18.49 30.86
C SER A 513 23.11 -17.81 31.50
N ARG A 514 22.74 -16.60 31.07
CA ARG A 514 21.58 -15.85 31.58
C ARG A 514 20.35 -15.99 30.68
N SER A 515 20.49 -16.67 29.54
CA SER A 515 19.44 -16.79 28.53
C SER A 515 18.31 -17.70 29.00
N ASN A 516 17.08 -17.21 28.92
CA ASN A 516 15.85 -17.91 29.29
C ASN A 516 15.18 -18.52 28.05
N MET A 517 14.95 -19.84 28.10
CA MET A 517 14.41 -20.60 26.97
C MET A 517 12.90 -20.46 26.79
N ASP A 518 12.17 -20.09 27.85
CA ASP A 518 10.74 -19.83 27.75
C ASP A 518 10.48 -18.55 26.92
N ILE A 519 11.36 -17.55 27.05
CA ILE A 519 11.34 -16.34 26.22
C ILE A 519 11.62 -16.70 24.76
N LEU A 520 12.62 -17.56 24.50
CA LEU A 520 12.91 -18.01 23.14
C LEU A 520 11.71 -18.71 22.50
N ALA A 521 11.07 -19.64 23.23
CA ALA A 521 9.88 -20.35 22.78
C ALA A 521 8.73 -19.39 22.48
N SER A 522 8.43 -18.49 23.42
CA SER A 522 7.38 -17.47 23.29
C SER A 522 7.62 -16.56 22.09
N LYS A 523 8.85 -16.06 21.92
CA LYS A 523 9.23 -15.15 20.84
C LYS A 523 9.12 -15.81 19.46
N LEU A 524 9.59 -17.06 19.32
CA LEU A 524 9.47 -17.81 18.06
C LEU A 524 8.01 -18.09 17.68
N LYS A 525 7.17 -18.41 18.68
CA LYS A 525 5.72 -18.59 18.48
C LYS A 525 5.05 -17.28 18.06
N ALA A 526 5.38 -16.17 18.70
CA ALA A 526 4.84 -14.84 18.41
C ALA A 526 5.18 -14.38 16.99
N ILE A 527 6.46 -14.51 16.59
CA ILE A 527 6.92 -14.16 15.24
C ILE A 527 6.19 -14.99 14.19
N SER A 528 6.01 -16.30 14.44
CA SER A 528 5.28 -17.17 13.52
C SER A 528 3.80 -16.79 13.43
N SER A 529 3.15 -16.53 14.57
CA SER A 529 1.75 -16.12 14.65
C SER A 529 1.50 -14.78 13.93
N TYR A 530 2.46 -13.85 13.99
CA TYR A 530 2.41 -12.59 13.25
C TYR A 530 2.38 -12.81 11.73
N PHE A 531 3.26 -13.65 11.19
CA PHE A 531 3.30 -13.94 9.75
C PHE A 531 2.10 -14.77 9.27
N ASP A 532 1.64 -15.72 10.09
CA ASP A 532 0.42 -16.51 9.83
C ASP A 532 -0.80 -15.57 9.68
N TYR A 533 -0.91 -14.58 10.57
CA TYR A 533 -2.04 -13.65 10.58
C TYR A 533 -2.10 -12.76 9.32
N ARG A 534 -0.92 -12.32 8.86
CA ARG A 534 -0.77 -11.50 7.65
C ARG A 534 -0.86 -12.29 6.35
N GLY A 535 -0.89 -13.63 6.42
CA GLY A 535 -0.83 -14.48 5.23
C GLY A 535 0.48 -14.34 4.44
N ASN A 536 1.58 -13.98 5.11
CA ASN A 536 2.88 -13.80 4.47
C ASN A 536 3.74 -15.06 4.60
N GLU A 537 4.16 -15.67 3.50
CA GLU A 537 5.03 -16.88 3.46
C GLU A 537 6.50 -16.61 3.78
N CYS A 538 6.79 -15.75 4.76
CA CYS A 538 8.16 -15.52 5.19
C CYS A 538 8.72 -16.79 5.84
N ALA A 539 9.75 -17.38 5.23
CA ALA A 539 10.47 -18.52 5.79
C ALA A 539 11.44 -18.07 6.89
N ILE A 540 11.52 -18.81 7.99
CA ILE A 540 12.36 -18.47 9.14
C ILE A 540 13.40 -19.57 9.35
N ASP A 541 14.67 -19.16 9.38
CA ASP A 541 15.78 -20.01 9.76
C ASP A 541 16.42 -19.50 11.06
N VAL A 542 16.84 -20.39 11.96
CA VAL A 542 17.49 -20.00 13.22
C VAL A 542 18.87 -20.64 13.34
N ILE A 543 19.92 -19.82 13.52
CA ILE A 543 21.29 -20.30 13.74
C ILE A 543 21.73 -19.89 15.14
N ALA A 544 21.81 -20.87 16.05
CA ALA A 544 22.35 -20.68 17.38
C ALA A 544 23.87 -20.85 17.36
N VAL A 545 24.60 -19.82 17.79
CA VAL A 545 26.06 -19.80 17.91
C VAL A 545 26.41 -19.84 19.40
N ILE A 546 26.88 -21.00 19.85
CA ILE A 546 27.09 -21.32 21.26
C ILE A 546 28.58 -21.34 21.56
N ASP A 547 28.99 -20.69 22.65
CA ASP A 547 30.34 -20.78 23.18
C ASP A 547 30.61 -22.22 23.67
N ASP A 548 31.79 -22.77 23.36
CA ASP A 548 32.22 -24.10 23.85
C ASP A 548 32.17 -24.19 25.38
N ASP A 549 32.34 -23.06 26.07
CA ASP A 549 32.26 -22.95 27.52
C ASP A 549 30.82 -22.94 28.07
N LEU A 550 29.79 -22.88 27.20
CA LEU A 550 28.39 -22.89 27.65
C LEU A 550 28.02 -24.27 28.22
N PRO A 551 27.39 -24.35 29.42
CA PRO A 551 26.99 -25.61 30.02
C PRO A 551 26.15 -26.48 29.07
N GLY A 552 26.50 -27.77 28.98
CA GLY A 552 25.85 -28.71 28.07
C GLY A 552 24.33 -28.83 28.26
N GLU A 553 23.84 -28.63 29.49
CA GLU A 553 22.40 -28.60 29.79
C GLU A 553 21.67 -27.46 29.06
N ILE A 554 22.26 -26.26 29.03
CA ILE A 554 21.69 -25.09 28.34
C ILE A 554 21.67 -25.35 26.83
N ALA A 555 22.77 -25.89 26.27
CA ALA A 555 22.84 -26.25 24.86
C ALA A 555 21.76 -27.28 24.46
N THR A 556 21.50 -28.29 25.31
CA THR A 556 20.42 -29.26 25.09
C THR A 556 19.03 -28.62 25.15
N LYS A 557 18.81 -27.70 26.10
CA LYS A 557 17.54 -26.96 26.20
C LYS A 557 17.27 -26.09 24.97
N ILE A 558 18.30 -25.40 24.45
CA ILE A 558 18.22 -24.63 23.20
C ILE A 558 17.79 -25.54 22.05
N GLN A 559 18.47 -26.68 21.89
CA GLN A 559 18.14 -27.65 20.85
C GLN A 559 16.68 -28.10 20.94
N SER A 560 16.23 -28.52 22.13
CA SER A 560 14.84 -28.96 22.34
C SER A 560 13.79 -27.87 22.06
N THR A 561 14.13 -26.61 22.35
CA THR A 561 13.24 -25.46 22.11
C THR A 561 13.11 -25.20 20.61
N LEU A 562 14.22 -25.22 19.87
CA LEU A 562 14.24 -25.04 18.42
C LEU A 562 13.53 -26.20 17.70
N ASP A 563 13.74 -27.44 18.14
CA ASP A 563 13.06 -28.62 17.59
C ASP A 563 11.54 -28.52 17.77
N SER A 564 11.10 -28.05 18.94
CA SER A 564 9.67 -27.85 19.23
C SER A 564 9.07 -26.69 18.44
N ALA A 565 9.86 -25.64 18.20
CA ALA A 565 9.40 -24.47 17.46
C ALA A 565 9.13 -24.76 15.97
N ARG A 566 9.71 -25.81 15.38
CA ARG A 566 9.42 -26.25 13.99
C ARG A 566 7.96 -26.65 13.75
N ILE A 567 7.19 -26.88 14.80
CA ILE A 567 5.74 -27.12 14.69
C ILE A 567 5.03 -25.87 14.14
N HIS A 568 5.61 -24.68 14.32
CA HIS A 568 5.12 -23.45 13.74
C HIS A 568 5.56 -23.34 12.27
N GLY A 569 4.60 -23.26 11.35
CA GLY A 569 4.79 -23.51 9.91
C GLY A 569 5.81 -22.62 9.20
N HIS A 570 6.16 -21.46 9.78
CA HIS A 570 7.15 -20.54 9.24
C HIS A 570 8.60 -20.93 9.53
N ILE A 571 8.89 -21.71 10.58
CA ILE A 571 10.26 -22.10 10.94
C ILE A 571 10.72 -23.25 10.06
N THR A 572 11.43 -22.94 8.99
CA THR A 572 11.85 -23.89 7.96
C THR A 572 13.08 -24.70 8.35
N SER A 573 14.04 -24.10 9.07
CA SER A 573 15.22 -24.80 9.53
C SER A 573 15.84 -24.19 10.80
N HIS A 574 16.63 -24.98 11.52
CA HIS A 574 17.50 -24.45 12.56
C HIS A 574 18.83 -25.23 12.63
N SER A 575 19.86 -24.60 13.17
CA SER A 575 21.15 -25.25 13.40
C SER A 575 21.88 -24.69 14.62
N ILE A 576 22.71 -25.52 15.24
CA ILE A 576 23.60 -25.12 16.33
C ILE A 576 25.05 -25.20 15.86
N ARG A 577 25.84 -24.17 16.22
CA ARG A 577 27.27 -24.06 15.96
C ARG A 577 28.00 -23.81 17.27
N ARG A 578 28.81 -24.77 17.70
CA ARG A 578 29.69 -24.61 18.87
C ARG A 578 31.02 -24.02 18.46
N ILE A 579 31.49 -23.03 19.21
CA ILE A 579 32.67 -22.25 18.85
C ILE A 579 33.47 -21.81 20.07
N GLU A 580 34.79 -21.74 19.90
CA GLU A 580 35.66 -21.09 20.88
C GLU A 580 35.43 -19.57 20.84
N ARG A 581 35.26 -18.94 22.02
CA ARG A 581 34.98 -17.50 22.14
C ARG A 581 35.94 -16.59 21.36
N SER A 582 37.22 -16.97 21.30
CA SER A 582 38.27 -16.23 20.56
C SER A 582 38.00 -16.16 19.05
N LYS A 583 37.25 -17.12 18.50
CA LYS A 583 36.91 -17.27 17.07
C LYS A 583 35.50 -16.79 16.72
N LEU A 584 34.76 -16.23 17.68
CA LEU A 584 33.38 -15.78 17.49
C LEU A 584 33.21 -14.88 16.27
N ILE A 585 34.01 -13.81 16.18
CA ILE A 585 33.88 -12.80 15.12
C ILE A 585 34.12 -13.41 13.73
N GLN A 586 35.21 -14.16 13.56
CA GLN A 586 35.55 -14.83 12.30
C GLN A 586 34.49 -15.87 11.91
N THR A 587 33.93 -16.57 12.90
CA THR A 587 32.90 -17.57 12.65
C THR A 587 31.56 -16.94 12.27
N LEU A 588 31.16 -15.84 12.91
CA LEU A 588 29.96 -15.08 12.53
C LEU A 588 30.05 -14.58 11.09
N GLN A 589 31.19 -14.01 10.69
CA GLN A 589 31.44 -13.59 9.32
C GLN A 589 31.27 -14.75 8.33
N THR A 590 31.80 -15.93 8.67
CA THR A 590 31.68 -17.15 7.87
C THR A 590 30.23 -17.65 7.80
N ILE A 591 29.50 -17.61 8.92
CA ILE A 591 28.09 -18.04 9.01
C ILE A 591 27.24 -17.14 8.12
N VAL A 592 27.31 -15.83 8.31
CA VAL A 592 26.50 -14.84 7.58
C VAL A 592 26.74 -14.97 6.07
N THR A 593 28.00 -15.09 5.64
CA THR A 593 28.34 -15.30 4.22
C THR A 593 27.69 -16.55 3.62
N ARG A 594 27.50 -17.61 4.43
CA ARG A 594 26.90 -18.88 3.98
C ARG A 594 25.37 -18.90 4.05
N THR A 595 24.73 -17.91 4.69
CA THR A 595 23.26 -17.86 4.76
C THR A 595 22.63 -17.58 3.41
N GLY A 596 23.33 -16.88 2.51
CA GLY A 596 22.74 -16.35 1.28
C GLY A 596 21.87 -15.11 1.51
N ALA A 597 21.90 -14.53 2.72
CA ALA A 597 21.20 -13.29 3.02
C ALA A 597 21.66 -12.17 2.09
N SER A 598 20.72 -11.27 1.77
CA SER A 598 20.97 -10.06 0.98
C SER A 598 21.49 -8.92 1.84
N TYR A 599 21.09 -8.90 3.12
CA TYR A 599 21.39 -7.83 4.08
C TYR A 599 21.52 -8.37 5.50
N TYR A 600 22.30 -7.66 6.31
CA TYR A 600 22.26 -7.75 7.76
C TYR A 600 21.47 -6.57 8.33
N ASP A 601 20.43 -6.87 9.12
CA ASP A 601 19.72 -5.89 9.94
C ASP A 601 20.35 -5.83 11.33
N GLY A 602 20.98 -4.69 11.61
CA GLY A 602 21.67 -4.38 12.86
C GLY A 602 20.81 -3.73 13.93
N THR A 603 19.50 -3.61 13.74
CA THR A 603 18.58 -2.96 14.70
C THR A 603 18.67 -3.61 16.09
N GLU A 604 18.83 -4.93 16.13
CA GLU A 604 18.94 -5.71 17.36
C GLU A 604 20.38 -6.17 17.63
N LEU A 605 20.80 -6.05 18.89
CA LEU A 605 22.14 -6.44 19.32
C LEU A 605 22.32 -7.97 19.27
N LEU A 606 23.48 -8.43 18.81
CA LEU A 606 23.89 -9.84 18.88
C LEU A 606 24.22 -10.29 20.30
N THR A 607 24.71 -9.37 21.14
CA THR A 607 25.19 -9.67 22.50
C THR A 607 25.14 -8.42 23.38
N ASP A 608 25.05 -8.62 24.69
CA ASP A 608 25.06 -7.54 25.68
C ASP A 608 26.38 -6.77 25.75
N SER A 609 27.48 -7.37 25.28
CA SER A 609 28.76 -6.67 25.26
C SER A 609 28.83 -5.72 24.07
N GLY A 610 28.66 -4.42 24.31
CA GLY A 610 28.78 -3.40 23.27
C GLY A 610 30.10 -3.48 22.49
N MET A 611 31.21 -3.84 23.14
CA MET A 611 32.50 -4.06 22.46
C MET A 611 32.48 -5.27 21.51
N ILE A 612 31.93 -6.41 21.95
CA ILE A 612 31.85 -7.61 21.10
C ILE A 612 30.86 -7.36 19.96
N ASN A 613 29.71 -6.74 20.26
CA ASN A 613 28.72 -6.38 19.25
C ASN A 613 29.31 -5.46 18.18
N GLY A 614 30.01 -4.39 18.57
CA GLY A 614 30.68 -3.48 17.63
C GLY A 614 31.70 -4.19 16.74
N LYS A 615 32.51 -5.11 17.30
CA LYS A 615 33.45 -5.93 16.51
C LYS A 615 32.73 -6.89 15.55
N ALA A 616 31.62 -7.49 15.99
CA ALA A 616 30.85 -8.42 15.19
C ALA A 616 30.16 -7.71 14.02
N VAL A 617 29.49 -6.59 14.29
CA VAL A 617 28.84 -5.75 13.27
C VAL A 617 29.85 -5.24 12.25
N ALA A 618 31.02 -4.75 12.70
CA ALA A 618 32.08 -4.35 11.79
C ALA A 618 32.50 -5.49 10.84
N ALA A 619 32.79 -6.68 11.38
CA ALA A 619 33.17 -7.84 10.57
C ALA A 619 32.06 -8.33 9.63
N ILE A 620 30.79 -8.25 10.05
CA ILE A 620 29.64 -8.60 9.20
C ILE A 620 29.48 -7.58 8.06
N SER A 621 29.60 -6.28 8.35
CA SER A 621 29.46 -5.21 7.36
C SER A 621 30.54 -5.21 6.26
N GLU A 622 31.66 -5.90 6.48
CA GLU A 622 32.68 -6.12 5.45
C GLU A 622 32.27 -7.13 4.37
N VAL A 623 31.33 -8.03 4.69
CA VAL A 623 30.95 -9.16 3.80
C VAL A 623 29.48 -9.15 3.38
N LEU A 624 28.62 -8.43 4.10
CA LEU A 624 27.20 -8.33 3.81
C LEU A 624 26.74 -6.87 3.94
N PRO A 625 25.93 -6.35 3.01
CA PRO A 625 25.33 -5.03 3.16
C PRO A 625 24.56 -4.91 4.47
N TYR A 626 24.64 -3.76 5.11
CA TYR A 626 24.21 -3.54 6.49
C TYR A 626 23.25 -2.36 6.57
N PHE A 627 22.20 -2.47 7.38
CA PHE A 627 21.34 -1.34 7.74
C PHE A 627 20.80 -1.51 9.16
N GLU A 628 20.22 -0.43 9.69
CA GLU A 628 19.34 -0.44 10.86
C GLU A 628 17.97 0.10 10.45
N PHE A 629 16.90 -0.41 11.06
CA PHE A 629 15.53 -0.04 10.74
C PHE A 629 14.89 0.73 11.90
N ASP A 630 14.64 2.01 11.66
CA ASP A 630 13.86 2.85 12.56
C ASP A 630 12.37 2.61 12.29
N SER A 631 11.77 1.74 13.10
CA SER A 631 10.35 1.43 12.98
C SER A 631 9.42 2.61 13.31
N TYR A 632 9.86 3.57 14.15
CA TYR A 632 9.05 4.72 14.53
C TYR A 632 8.89 5.67 13.33
N ASN A 633 10.00 6.02 12.68
CA ASN A 633 10.01 6.87 11.50
C ASN A 633 9.77 6.11 10.18
N ARG A 634 9.69 4.77 10.24
CA ARG A 634 9.65 3.87 9.08
C ARG A 634 10.76 4.21 8.09
N ALA A 635 12.00 4.22 8.57
CA ALA A 635 13.15 4.62 7.79
C ALA A 635 14.33 3.64 7.94
N PHE A 636 15.05 3.42 6.85
CA PHE A 636 16.34 2.74 6.89
C PHE A 636 17.42 3.74 7.29
N THR A 637 18.28 3.35 8.21
CA THR A 637 19.37 4.18 8.74
C THR A 637 20.67 3.38 8.73
N ASN A 638 21.80 4.07 8.90
CA ASN A 638 23.13 3.45 8.95
C ASN A 638 23.41 2.47 7.78
N CYS A 639 22.89 2.77 6.59
CA CYS A 639 23.04 1.92 5.43
C CYS A 639 24.50 1.86 4.95
N VAL A 640 25.01 0.66 4.71
CA VAL A 640 26.34 0.39 4.14
C VAL A 640 26.17 -0.65 3.04
N GLY A 641 26.45 -0.27 1.79
CA GLY A 641 26.28 -1.16 0.63
C GLY A 641 24.81 -1.42 0.24
N CYS A 642 23.86 -0.77 0.91
CA CYS A 642 22.42 -0.88 0.63
C CYS A 642 21.67 0.47 0.75
N ASP A 643 22.32 1.59 0.47
CA ASP A 643 21.70 2.94 0.53
C ASP A 643 20.41 3.06 -0.27
N TYR A 644 20.25 2.22 -1.28
CA TYR A 644 19.07 2.15 -2.13
C TYR A 644 17.80 1.66 -1.41
N LEU A 645 17.90 1.11 -0.20
CA LEU A 645 16.73 0.84 0.63
C LEU A 645 15.97 2.14 0.97
N ASN A 646 16.65 3.28 0.97
CA ASN A 646 16.03 4.60 1.16
C ASN A 646 15.17 5.08 -0.02
N TYR A 647 15.12 4.31 -1.12
CA TYR A 647 14.21 4.57 -2.23
C TYR A 647 12.89 3.80 -2.09
N ILE A 648 12.77 2.89 -1.11
CA ILE A 648 11.56 2.10 -0.86
C ILE A 648 10.55 2.97 -0.11
N ASP A 649 9.37 3.14 -0.70
CA ASP A 649 8.24 3.72 -0.01
C ASP A 649 7.57 2.65 0.85
N ILE A 650 7.61 2.83 2.18
CA ILE A 650 7.11 1.85 3.14
C ILE A 650 5.62 2.10 3.36
N THR A 651 4.82 1.43 2.54
CA THR A 651 3.35 1.50 2.59
C THR A 651 2.75 0.59 3.64
N SER A 652 3.52 -0.34 4.20
CA SER A 652 3.05 -1.24 5.26
C SER A 652 2.82 -0.54 6.58
N PHE A 653 1.84 -1.07 7.31
CA PHE A 653 1.38 -0.55 8.59
C PHE A 653 0.93 -1.71 9.48
N ILE A 654 1.01 -1.54 10.80
CA ILE A 654 0.49 -2.51 11.78
C ILE A 654 -1.03 -2.36 11.92
N GLN A 655 -1.72 -3.48 12.04
CA GLN A 655 -3.10 -3.58 12.47
C GLN A 655 -3.16 -3.85 13.97
N VAL A 656 -4.31 -3.61 14.59
CA VAL A 656 -4.48 -3.92 16.02
C VAL A 656 -4.20 -5.40 16.28
N GLU A 657 -4.69 -6.28 15.40
CA GLU A 657 -4.52 -7.72 15.56
C GLU A 657 -3.06 -8.20 15.49
N ASP A 658 -2.20 -7.48 14.76
CA ASP A 658 -0.76 -7.74 14.69
C ASP A 658 -0.10 -7.52 16.06
N MET A 659 -0.46 -6.42 16.73
CA MET A 659 0.05 -6.08 18.06
C MET A 659 -0.25 -7.23 19.03
N PHE A 660 -1.47 -7.74 19.02
CA PHE A 660 -1.86 -8.82 19.92
C PHE A 660 -1.32 -10.19 19.48
N ALA A 661 -1.04 -10.40 18.18
CA ALA A 661 -0.42 -11.63 17.69
C ALA A 661 1.04 -11.76 18.18
N LEU A 662 1.77 -10.65 18.22
CA LEU A 662 3.14 -10.60 18.74
C LEU A 662 3.23 -10.87 20.25
N MET A 663 2.12 -10.74 20.98
CA MET A 663 2.04 -11.09 22.40
C MET A 663 1.34 -12.44 22.65
N ASN A 664 1.15 -13.26 21.60
CA ASN A 664 0.44 -14.55 21.64
C ASN A 664 -0.97 -14.47 22.27
N ALA A 665 -1.61 -13.30 22.28
CA ALA A 665 -2.95 -13.15 22.82
C ALA A 665 -3.98 -13.86 21.92
N HIS A 666 -5.01 -14.42 22.54
CA HIS A 666 -6.06 -15.19 21.86
C HIS A 666 -7.46 -14.66 22.21
N ASP A 667 -8.50 -15.25 21.60
CA ASP A 667 -9.91 -14.85 21.75
C ASP A 667 -10.14 -13.33 21.57
N LYS A 668 -9.61 -12.84 20.45
CA LYS A 668 -9.68 -11.43 20.06
C LYS A 668 -11.09 -11.10 19.59
N GLU A 669 -11.84 -10.36 20.40
CA GLU A 669 -13.17 -9.86 20.07
C GLU A 669 -13.13 -8.34 19.98
N PHE A 670 -13.89 -7.77 19.04
CA PHE A 670 -14.10 -6.33 18.95
C PHE A 670 -15.60 -6.03 19.02
N ASN A 671 -15.93 -4.84 19.51
CA ASN A 671 -17.31 -4.39 19.59
C ASN A 671 -17.54 -3.29 18.56
N TYR A 672 -18.15 -3.60 17.41
CA TYR A 672 -18.57 -2.55 16.48
C TYR A 672 -19.90 -1.94 16.94
N PRO A 673 -19.93 -0.66 17.37
CA PRO A 673 -21.18 -0.05 17.79
C PRO A 673 -22.12 0.10 16.58
N ASN A 674 -23.28 -0.55 16.63
CA ASN A 674 -24.33 -0.47 15.59
C ASN A 674 -25.09 0.89 15.59
N PHE A 675 -24.44 1.98 15.98
CA PHE A 675 -25.10 3.23 16.38
C PHE A 675 -24.74 4.47 15.54
N GLU A 676 -24.23 4.28 14.33
CA GLU A 676 -23.60 5.27 13.44
C GLU A 676 -24.29 6.65 13.32
N LYS A 677 -25.63 6.75 13.27
CA LYS A 677 -26.32 8.07 13.26
C LYS A 677 -27.03 8.41 14.57
N THR A 678 -27.20 7.43 15.44
CA THR A 678 -27.94 7.58 16.69
C THR A 678 -27.00 8.04 17.80
N TYR A 679 -25.71 7.68 17.75
CA TYR A 679 -24.73 8.08 18.76
C TYR A 679 -24.60 9.60 18.84
N THR A 680 -24.64 10.34 17.72
CA THR A 680 -24.52 11.81 17.75
C THR A 680 -25.66 12.44 18.55
N LYS A 681 -26.89 11.93 18.40
CA LYS A 681 -28.05 12.40 19.16
C LYS A 681 -27.96 12.04 20.64
N PHE A 682 -27.42 10.87 20.97
CA PHE A 682 -27.13 10.52 22.37
C PHE A 682 -26.00 11.37 22.94
N TRP A 683 -24.97 11.67 22.15
CA TRP A 683 -23.86 12.53 22.52
C TRP A 683 -24.33 13.96 22.80
N GLU A 684 -25.22 14.53 21.98
CA GLU A 684 -25.84 15.84 22.25
C GLU A 684 -26.59 15.87 23.59
N ILE A 685 -27.18 14.75 24.02
CA ILE A 685 -27.80 14.65 25.35
C ILE A 685 -26.73 14.52 26.43
N TYR A 686 -25.76 13.64 26.21
CA TYR A 686 -24.66 13.35 27.14
C TYR A 686 -23.77 14.58 27.40
N ASN A 687 -23.45 15.37 26.38
CA ASN A 687 -22.56 16.52 26.48
C ASN A 687 -23.29 17.79 26.96
N GLY A 688 -24.62 17.73 27.07
CA GLY A 688 -25.48 18.80 27.58
C GLY A 688 -26.07 19.74 26.52
N ASP A 689 -25.71 19.62 25.24
CA ASP A 689 -26.18 20.51 24.17
C ASP A 689 -27.70 20.46 24.00
N ALA A 690 -28.25 19.25 23.99
CA ALA A 690 -29.69 19.01 23.84
C ALA A 690 -30.52 19.49 25.03
N ILE A 691 -29.88 19.73 26.18
CA ILE A 691 -30.54 20.06 27.44
C ILE A 691 -30.08 21.42 28.01
N GLU A 692 -29.32 22.18 27.23
CA GLU A 692 -28.76 23.48 27.59
C GLU A 692 -28.02 23.44 28.95
N GLU A 693 -27.17 22.43 29.14
CA GLU A 693 -26.29 22.31 30.30
C GLU A 693 -24.83 22.37 29.83
N ARG A 694 -24.03 23.22 30.48
CA ARG A 694 -22.64 23.47 30.06
C ARG A 694 -21.63 22.67 30.86
N ASP A 695 -22.00 22.26 32.08
CA ASP A 695 -21.16 21.44 32.94
C ASP A 695 -21.17 19.98 32.47
N LEU A 696 -20.13 19.61 31.71
CA LEU A 696 -19.96 18.26 31.16
C LEU A 696 -19.85 17.19 32.26
N ALA A 697 -19.21 17.50 33.39
CA ALA A 697 -19.07 16.56 34.50
C ALA A 697 -20.41 16.29 35.17
N LEU A 698 -21.24 17.32 35.34
CA LEU A 698 -22.61 17.17 35.83
C LEU A 698 -23.47 16.36 34.85
N CYS A 699 -23.35 16.60 33.54
CA CYS A 699 -24.05 15.80 32.53
C CYS A 699 -23.64 14.33 32.57
N ALA A 700 -22.33 14.04 32.63
CA ALA A 700 -21.82 12.68 32.72
C ALA A 700 -22.31 11.93 33.98
N ARG A 701 -22.34 12.60 35.14
CA ARG A 701 -22.92 12.04 36.38
C ARG A 701 -24.41 11.70 36.21
N ALA A 702 -25.18 12.64 35.68
CA ALA A 702 -26.60 12.44 35.41
C ALA A 702 -26.84 11.30 34.40
N TRP A 703 -26.04 11.21 33.34
CA TRP A 703 -26.10 10.12 32.37
C TRP A 703 -25.83 8.77 33.01
N ASN A 704 -24.76 8.65 33.82
CA ASN A 704 -24.44 7.42 34.54
C ASN A 704 -25.61 6.94 35.41
N LYS A 705 -26.32 7.88 36.06
CA LYS A 705 -27.55 7.58 36.83
C LYS A 705 -28.69 7.12 35.93
N VAL A 706 -28.94 7.80 34.81
CA VAL A 706 -29.91 7.38 33.79
C VAL A 706 -29.61 5.96 33.29
N SER A 707 -28.34 5.62 33.04
CA SER A 707 -27.93 4.27 32.64
C SER A 707 -28.24 3.23 33.71
N ILE A 708 -28.05 3.53 35.00
CA ILE A 708 -28.43 2.62 36.10
C ILE A 708 -29.95 2.42 36.14
N ILE A 709 -30.72 3.51 36.03
CA ILE A 709 -32.19 3.48 36.03
C ILE A 709 -32.70 2.57 34.89
N ILE A 710 -32.18 2.76 33.68
CA ILE A 710 -32.56 2.00 32.48
C ILE A 710 -32.23 0.50 32.62
N ARG A 711 -31.18 0.14 33.37
CA ARG A 711 -30.76 -1.25 33.60
C ARG A 711 -31.55 -2.00 34.68
N THR A 712 -32.31 -1.30 35.53
CA THR A 712 -32.93 -1.87 36.74
C THR A 712 -33.94 -3.01 36.47
N GLY A 713 -34.38 -3.19 35.21
CA GLY A 713 -35.28 -4.28 34.80
C GLY A 713 -34.63 -5.59 34.33
N GLY A 714 -33.30 -5.69 34.24
CA GLY A 714 -32.58 -6.80 33.58
C GLY A 714 -32.44 -6.59 32.06
N ARG A 715 -31.50 -7.26 31.38
CA ARG A 715 -31.07 -6.94 29.99
C ARG A 715 -32.23 -6.88 28.98
N ASP A 716 -33.14 -7.84 29.01
CA ASP A 716 -34.19 -8.00 27.98
C ASP A 716 -35.51 -7.28 28.33
N ASN A 717 -35.62 -6.68 29.52
CA ASN A 717 -36.86 -6.04 29.95
C ASN A 717 -36.90 -4.56 29.54
N LEU A 718 -37.64 -4.25 28.48
CA LEU A 718 -37.78 -2.87 27.99
C LEU A 718 -38.70 -1.99 28.85
N ARG A 719 -39.42 -2.53 29.84
CA ARG A 719 -40.38 -1.77 30.64
C ARG A 719 -39.82 -1.42 32.03
N LEU A 720 -39.82 -0.14 32.34
CA LEU A 720 -39.43 0.42 33.63
C LEU A 720 -40.68 0.88 34.39
N LYS A 721 -40.88 0.38 35.61
CA LYS A 721 -42.05 0.73 36.44
C LYS A 721 -41.61 1.18 37.83
N ASN A 722 -41.93 2.43 38.17
CA ASN A 722 -41.63 3.05 39.47
C ASN A 722 -40.16 2.89 39.91
N VAL A 723 -39.22 3.09 38.99
CA VAL A 723 -37.78 3.00 39.27
C VAL A 723 -37.31 4.28 39.93
N SER A 724 -36.62 4.17 41.07
CA SER A 724 -36.05 5.31 41.80
C SER A 724 -34.93 5.98 41.00
N LEU A 725 -34.87 7.31 41.04
CA LEU A 725 -33.83 8.10 40.35
C LEU A 725 -32.50 8.13 41.11
N GLY A 726 -32.46 7.67 42.37
CA GLY A 726 -31.21 7.37 43.08
C GLY A 726 -30.27 8.55 43.35
N THR A 727 -30.80 9.78 43.41
CA THR A 727 -30.05 10.99 43.78
C THR A 727 -30.86 11.95 44.67
N THR A 728 -30.17 12.60 45.60
CA THR A 728 -30.67 13.69 46.44
C THR A 728 -30.11 15.05 46.06
N ASP A 729 -29.14 15.11 45.13
CA ASP A 729 -28.58 16.36 44.62
C ASP A 729 -29.59 17.04 43.67
N SER A 730 -30.00 18.26 44.02
CA SER A 730 -30.96 19.03 43.25
C SER A 730 -30.49 19.42 41.85
N ALA A 731 -29.19 19.63 41.65
CA ALA A 731 -28.62 19.99 40.34
C ALA A 731 -28.57 18.76 39.42
N GLU A 732 -28.03 17.64 39.91
CA GLU A 732 -28.00 16.37 39.18
C GLU A 732 -29.43 15.91 38.83
N ARG A 733 -30.35 15.98 39.79
CA ARG A 733 -31.76 15.63 39.58
C ARG A 733 -32.41 16.46 38.46
N ARG A 734 -32.12 17.77 38.40
CA ARG A 734 -32.62 18.65 37.33
C ARG A 734 -32.09 18.20 35.97
N VAL A 735 -30.81 17.86 35.88
CA VAL A 735 -30.19 17.37 34.63
C VAL A 735 -30.76 16.01 34.22
N ILE A 736 -30.94 15.08 35.16
CA ILE A 736 -31.61 13.78 34.89
C ILE A 736 -33.00 14.00 34.28
N PHE A 737 -33.81 14.90 34.84
CA PHE A 737 -35.13 15.20 34.28
C PHE A 737 -35.06 15.74 32.85
N LYS A 738 -34.13 16.67 32.58
CA LYS A 738 -33.92 17.18 31.23
C LYS A 738 -33.48 16.07 30.26
N MET A 739 -32.58 15.18 30.68
CA MET A 739 -32.12 14.05 29.87
C MET A 739 -33.25 13.06 29.57
N LEU A 740 -34.04 12.66 30.57
CA LEU A 740 -35.18 11.76 30.37
C LEU A 740 -36.21 12.36 29.40
N ASN A 741 -36.52 13.65 29.55
CA ASN A 741 -37.40 14.34 28.60
C ASN A 741 -36.78 14.38 27.21
N ALA A 742 -35.51 14.74 27.06
CA ALA A 742 -34.82 14.76 25.77
C ALA A 742 -34.76 13.40 25.09
N LEU A 743 -34.65 12.31 25.86
CA LEU A 743 -34.74 10.94 25.37
C LEU A 743 -36.17 10.60 24.91
N SER A 744 -37.20 11.05 25.64
CA SER A 744 -38.59 10.83 25.26
C SER A 744 -38.98 11.65 24.02
N ASP A 745 -38.58 12.92 23.96
CA ASP A 745 -38.83 13.83 22.83
C ASP A 745 -38.20 13.31 21.53
N ARG A 746 -37.06 12.62 21.64
CA ARG A 746 -36.38 11.96 20.50
C ARG A 746 -36.89 10.54 20.21
N GLY A 747 -37.89 10.04 20.95
CA GLY A 747 -38.54 8.75 20.71
C GLY A 747 -37.78 7.53 21.23
N TYR A 748 -36.81 7.72 22.13
CA TYR A 748 -36.06 6.62 22.77
C TYR A 748 -36.76 6.05 24.02
N LEU A 749 -37.65 6.85 24.61
CA LEU A 749 -38.51 6.46 25.73
C LEU A 749 -39.96 6.79 25.41
N GLU A 750 -40.83 5.79 25.50
CA GLU A 750 -42.27 5.91 25.37
C GLU A 750 -42.95 5.93 26.73
N ASN A 751 -44.09 6.62 26.83
CA ASN A 751 -44.91 6.68 28.04
C ASN A 751 -44.14 7.11 29.29
N LEU A 752 -43.19 8.05 29.13
CA LEU A 752 -42.40 8.58 30.23
C LEU A 752 -43.32 9.28 31.25
N TYR A 753 -43.30 8.80 32.48
CA TYR A 753 -43.97 9.40 33.62
C TYR A 753 -42.96 9.59 34.75
N ILE A 754 -42.85 10.83 35.26
CA ILE A 754 -41.93 11.20 36.34
C ILE A 754 -42.73 11.63 37.56
N ASP A 755 -42.66 10.84 38.65
CA ASP A 755 -43.23 11.18 39.95
C ASP A 755 -42.20 12.00 40.75
N ARG A 756 -42.38 13.32 40.76
CA ARG A 756 -41.49 14.24 41.48
C ARG A 756 -41.58 14.09 43.00
N ALA A 757 -42.70 13.62 43.55
CA ALA A 757 -42.85 13.44 45.00
C ALA A 757 -42.11 12.17 45.45
N LYS A 758 -42.20 11.09 44.67
CA LYS A 758 -41.53 9.81 44.97
C LYS A 758 -40.10 9.71 44.42
N ASN A 759 -39.64 10.71 43.68
CA ASN A 759 -38.35 10.71 42.99
C ASN A 759 -38.14 9.45 42.13
N ALA A 760 -39.17 9.08 41.37
CA ALA A 760 -39.22 7.84 40.60
C ALA A 760 -39.75 8.09 39.20
N MET A 761 -39.47 7.17 38.28
CA MET A 761 -39.98 7.21 36.91
C MET A 761 -40.56 5.87 36.44
N SER A 762 -41.41 5.94 35.42
CA SER A 762 -41.85 4.80 34.62
C SER A 762 -41.73 5.16 33.14
N ALA A 763 -41.29 4.23 32.30
CA ALA A 763 -41.22 4.40 30.84
C ALA A 763 -41.09 3.03 30.16
N THR A 764 -41.32 2.99 28.85
CA THR A 764 -40.96 1.87 27.98
C THR A 764 -39.81 2.30 27.09
N ILE A 765 -38.72 1.53 27.06
CA ILE A 765 -37.59 1.74 26.17
C ILE A 765 -37.98 1.20 24.79
N THR A 766 -37.75 1.98 23.74
CA THR A 766 -38.32 1.69 22.41
C THR A 766 -37.84 0.37 21.80
N ASN A 767 -36.56 0.00 22.02
CA ASN A 767 -36.00 -1.27 21.55
C ASN A 767 -34.72 -1.65 22.31
N GLN A 768 -34.23 -2.87 22.06
CA GLN A 768 -33.02 -3.39 22.72
C GLN A 768 -31.78 -2.57 22.35
N THR A 769 -31.65 -2.12 21.10
CA THR A 769 -30.53 -1.31 20.61
C THR A 769 -30.39 -0.01 21.42
N VAL A 770 -31.49 0.73 21.62
CA VAL A 770 -31.51 1.93 22.48
C VAL A 770 -31.08 1.60 23.90
N LYS A 771 -31.51 0.46 24.44
CA LYS A 771 -31.15 0.03 25.78
C LYS A 771 -29.67 -0.36 25.89
N ASP A 772 -29.11 -0.96 24.86
CA ASP A 772 -27.72 -1.40 24.80
C ASP A 772 -26.75 -0.21 24.95
N MET A 773 -27.11 0.99 24.48
CA MET A 773 -26.35 2.24 24.73
C MET A 773 -26.19 2.61 26.20
N PHE A 774 -27.04 2.06 27.07
CA PHE A 774 -27.01 2.32 28.51
C PHE A 774 -26.45 1.12 29.30
N VAL A 775 -25.98 0.06 28.63
CA VAL A 775 -25.46 -1.17 29.28
C VAL A 775 -24.19 -0.88 30.07
N ALA A 776 -23.30 -0.03 29.55
CA ALA A 776 -22.16 0.53 30.29
C ALA A 776 -22.26 2.06 30.30
N SER A 777 -22.02 2.66 31.48
CA SER A 777 -22.20 4.11 31.67
C SER A 777 -21.16 4.96 30.93
N GLY A 778 -20.01 4.38 30.56
CA GLY A 778 -18.95 5.01 29.76
C GLY A 778 -19.06 4.79 28.24
N MET A 779 -19.90 3.86 27.79
CA MET A 779 -19.95 3.40 26.39
C MET A 779 -20.20 4.54 25.38
N ILE A 780 -21.02 5.55 25.73
CA ILE A 780 -21.26 6.68 24.83
C ILE A 780 -20.01 7.52 24.55
N LEU A 781 -19.09 7.62 25.53
CA LEU A 781 -17.82 8.34 25.38
C LEU A 781 -16.88 7.56 24.46
N GLU A 782 -16.76 6.26 24.66
CA GLU A 782 -15.98 5.34 23.82
C GLU A 782 -16.45 5.39 22.36
N ILE A 783 -17.76 5.22 22.14
CA ILE A 783 -18.38 5.25 20.82
C ILE A 783 -18.17 6.61 20.14
N TYR A 784 -18.33 7.71 20.88
CA TYR A 784 -18.09 9.05 20.34
C TYR A 784 -16.64 9.21 19.87
N CYS A 785 -15.66 8.85 20.71
CA CYS A 785 -14.25 8.96 20.35
C CYS A 785 -13.88 8.07 19.16
N PHE A 786 -14.43 6.85 19.10
CA PHE A 786 -14.27 5.94 17.97
C PHE A 786 -14.75 6.58 16.65
N PHE A 787 -15.98 7.08 16.61
CA PHE A 787 -16.52 7.68 15.39
C PHE A 787 -15.83 8.99 15.00
N GLU A 788 -15.45 9.82 15.97
CA GLU A 788 -14.67 11.03 15.68
C GLU A 788 -13.29 10.70 15.12
N ALA A 789 -12.64 9.62 15.57
CA ALA A 789 -11.41 9.13 14.96
C ALA A 789 -11.64 8.62 13.52
N CYS A 790 -12.68 7.82 13.28
CA CYS A 790 -13.02 7.35 11.93
C CYS A 790 -13.30 8.50 10.95
N LYS A 791 -13.99 9.56 11.38
CA LYS A 791 -14.28 10.75 10.56
C LYS A 791 -13.04 11.49 10.07
N THR A 792 -11.89 11.31 10.72
CA THR A 792 -10.63 11.92 10.25
C THR A 792 -10.11 11.29 8.97
N CYS A 793 -10.50 10.04 8.68
CA CYS A 793 -9.98 9.22 7.58
C CYS A 793 -8.44 9.10 7.55
N LEU A 794 -7.76 9.30 8.69
CA LEU A 794 -6.30 9.29 8.76
C LEU A 794 -5.69 7.99 9.28
N PHE A 795 -6.35 7.34 10.24
CA PHE A 795 -5.87 6.09 10.85
C PHE A 795 -5.99 4.89 9.90
N ASP A 796 -5.04 3.96 10.01
CA ASP A 796 -5.00 2.76 9.16
C ASP A 796 -5.90 1.64 9.71
N ASP A 797 -6.06 1.56 11.04
CA ASP A 797 -6.98 0.67 11.76
C ASP A 797 -7.49 1.36 13.04
N VAL A 798 -8.77 1.17 13.38
CA VAL A 798 -9.42 1.73 14.58
C VAL A 798 -10.35 0.66 15.16
N GLN A 799 -10.14 0.29 16.42
CA GLN A 799 -10.90 -0.76 17.12
C GLN A 799 -11.41 -0.25 18.46
N THR A 800 -12.65 -0.56 18.82
CA THR A 800 -13.26 -0.18 20.11
C THR A 800 -13.82 -1.38 20.86
N GLY A 801 -13.81 -1.33 22.20
CA GLY A 801 -14.21 -2.44 23.07
C GLY A 801 -13.45 -3.72 22.75
N TYR A 802 -12.13 -3.58 22.55
CA TYR A 802 -11.27 -4.67 22.09
C TYR A 802 -10.95 -5.59 23.26
N ARG A 803 -11.43 -6.84 23.20
CA ARG A 803 -11.23 -7.85 24.24
C ARG A 803 -10.26 -8.92 23.79
N PHE A 804 -9.45 -9.39 24.72
CA PHE A 804 -8.47 -10.44 24.48
C PHE A 804 -8.14 -11.19 25.78
N ASN A 805 -7.69 -12.43 25.62
CA ASN A 805 -7.18 -13.26 26.71
C ASN A 805 -5.66 -13.40 26.62
N TRP A 806 -4.99 -13.41 27.77
CA TRP A 806 -3.56 -13.73 27.85
C TRP A 806 -3.34 -15.21 27.55
N GLU A 807 -2.18 -15.55 26.96
CA GLU A 807 -1.83 -16.93 26.65
C GLU A 807 -1.85 -17.87 27.86
N PHE A 808 -1.48 -17.36 29.05
CA PHE A 808 -1.22 -18.17 30.24
C PHE A 808 -2.23 -18.00 31.36
N ASP A 809 -3.16 -17.04 31.23
CA ASP A 809 -4.16 -16.72 32.24
C ASP A 809 -5.53 -16.53 31.56
N ASP A 810 -6.60 -17.11 32.13
CA ASP A 810 -8.00 -16.87 31.73
C ASP A 810 -8.48 -15.42 32.07
N VAL A 811 -7.54 -14.48 32.16
CA VAL A 811 -7.80 -13.06 32.42
C VAL A 811 -8.18 -12.41 31.09
N THR A 812 -9.46 -12.06 30.97
CA THR A 812 -9.96 -11.22 29.89
C THR A 812 -9.67 -9.76 30.20
N ASN A 813 -8.94 -9.08 29.32
CA ASN A 813 -8.79 -7.64 29.34
C ASN A 813 -9.66 -6.99 28.26
N GLU A 814 -10.03 -5.73 28.48
CA GLU A 814 -10.74 -4.89 27.51
C GLU A 814 -9.97 -3.57 27.36
N LEU A 815 -9.73 -3.17 26.13
CA LEU A 815 -9.24 -1.84 25.78
C LEU A 815 -10.39 -1.05 25.14
N ASP A 816 -10.66 0.12 25.67
CA ASP A 816 -11.78 0.95 25.24
C ASP A 816 -11.64 1.37 23.76
N LEU A 817 -10.45 1.83 23.36
CA LEU A 817 -10.15 2.19 21.98
C LEU A 817 -8.65 2.01 21.65
N VAL A 818 -8.36 1.41 20.49
CA VAL A 818 -7.00 1.21 19.96
C VAL A 818 -6.96 1.71 18.51
N LEU A 819 -5.99 2.55 18.19
CA LEU A 819 -5.79 3.08 16.84
C LEU A 819 -4.38 2.77 16.34
N THR A 820 -4.21 2.57 15.04
CA THR A 820 -2.89 2.43 14.42
C THR A 820 -2.68 3.39 13.26
N LYS A 821 -1.42 3.80 13.07
CA LYS A 821 -0.94 4.53 11.90
C LYS A 821 0.50 4.16 11.60
N GLY A 822 0.78 3.67 10.39
CA GLY A 822 2.10 3.15 10.04
C GLY A 822 2.51 2.06 11.03
N TYR A 823 3.64 2.22 11.68
CA TYR A 823 4.12 1.31 12.74
C TYR A 823 3.98 1.92 14.14
N ARG A 824 2.93 2.73 14.34
CA ARG A 824 2.62 3.42 15.60
C ARG A 824 1.19 3.07 16.05
N SER A 825 0.97 3.10 17.36
CA SER A 825 -0.36 2.85 17.95
C SER A 825 -0.75 3.87 19.00
N ILE A 826 -2.05 4.06 19.23
CA ILE A 826 -2.57 4.78 20.40
C ILE A 826 -3.46 3.82 21.17
N LEU A 827 -3.22 3.72 22.48
CA LEU A 827 -4.09 3.02 23.42
C LEU A 827 -4.86 4.06 24.23
N ILE A 828 -6.18 3.97 24.19
CA ILE A 828 -7.07 4.94 24.83
C ILE A 828 -7.96 4.24 25.83
N GLU A 829 -7.98 4.79 27.05
CA GLU A 829 -8.95 4.47 28.07
C GLU A 829 -9.96 5.63 28.20
N CYS A 830 -11.25 5.33 28.23
CA CYS A 830 -12.34 6.28 28.36
C CYS A 830 -13.02 6.15 29.73
N LYS A 831 -12.97 7.20 30.55
CA LYS A 831 -13.57 7.19 31.90
C LYS A 831 -14.50 8.37 32.14
N SER A 832 -15.70 8.04 32.63
CA SER A 832 -16.75 8.98 33.04
C SER A 832 -17.05 8.73 34.52
N ILE A 833 -16.32 9.41 35.41
CA ILE A 833 -16.25 9.08 36.85
C ILE A 833 -16.32 10.33 37.75
N ALA A 834 -16.83 10.15 38.97
CA ALA A 834 -16.97 11.24 39.93
C ALA A 834 -15.64 11.67 40.57
N SER A 835 -14.70 10.73 40.73
CA SER A 835 -13.36 10.97 41.27
C SER A 835 -12.37 10.05 40.59
N VAL A 836 -11.22 10.60 40.19
CA VAL A 836 -10.10 9.87 39.60
C VAL A 836 -9.35 9.11 40.68
N ASP A 837 -8.82 7.94 40.34
CA ASP A 837 -7.88 7.19 41.17
C ASP A 837 -6.63 6.77 40.37
N GLU A 838 -5.56 6.43 41.09
CA GLU A 838 -4.27 6.06 40.51
C GLU A 838 -4.32 4.72 39.75
N GLY A 839 -5.25 3.82 40.10
CA GLY A 839 -5.37 2.50 39.49
C GLY A 839 -5.62 2.55 37.99
N ILE A 840 -6.41 3.53 37.52
CA ILE A 840 -6.68 3.75 36.09
C ILE A 840 -5.38 4.00 35.32
N TYR A 841 -4.52 4.88 35.85
CA TYR A 841 -3.25 5.20 35.22
C TYR A 841 -2.31 4.00 35.24
N LEU A 842 -2.21 3.27 36.36
CA LEU A 842 -1.38 2.07 36.47
C LEU A 842 -1.80 0.96 35.50
N THR A 843 -3.11 0.74 35.32
CA THR A 843 -3.61 -0.25 34.35
C THR A 843 -3.27 0.15 32.93
N LEU A 844 -3.52 1.40 32.54
CA LEU A 844 -3.21 1.88 31.18
C LEU A 844 -1.69 1.87 30.92
N ASP A 845 -0.88 2.22 31.91
CA ASP A 845 0.58 2.15 31.86
C ASP A 845 1.04 0.72 31.55
N SER A 846 0.56 -0.24 32.35
CA SER A 846 0.89 -1.66 32.17
C SER A 846 0.44 -2.20 30.82
N LEU A 847 -0.77 -1.87 30.36
CA LEU A 847 -1.28 -2.36 29.07
C LEU A 847 -0.54 -1.73 27.88
N GLY A 848 -0.23 -0.42 27.96
CA GLY A 848 0.59 0.27 26.97
C GLY A 848 1.97 -0.35 26.83
N ASP A 849 2.66 -0.58 27.94
CA ASP A 849 4.00 -1.18 27.95
C ASP A 849 4.03 -2.59 27.36
N HIS A 850 2.97 -3.38 27.56
CA HIS A 850 2.90 -4.75 27.06
C HIS A 850 2.48 -4.85 25.59
N PHE A 851 1.50 -4.06 25.14
CA PHE A 851 0.87 -4.24 23.82
C PHE A 851 1.16 -3.13 22.82
N GLY A 852 1.58 -1.95 23.25
CA GLY A 852 1.83 -0.83 22.35
C GLY A 852 3.05 -1.01 21.45
N ILE A 853 2.98 -0.48 20.23
CA ILE A 853 4.13 -0.38 19.30
C ILE A 853 4.31 1.10 18.95
N ASN A 854 5.49 1.67 19.24
CA ASN A 854 5.80 3.10 19.01
C ASN A 854 4.64 4.02 19.41
N TYR A 855 4.19 3.86 20.66
CA TYR A 855 2.81 4.15 21.03
C TYR A 855 2.65 5.38 21.93
N ALA A 856 1.43 5.90 21.98
CA ALA A 856 0.99 6.87 22.99
C ALA A 856 -0.12 6.28 23.86
N LYS A 857 -0.12 6.65 25.14
CA LYS A 857 -1.15 6.28 26.13
C LYS A 857 -2.04 7.50 26.37
N ILE A 858 -3.35 7.36 26.17
CA ILE A 858 -4.31 8.46 26.36
C ILE A 858 -5.38 8.04 27.36
N LEU A 859 -5.62 8.90 28.34
CA LEU A 859 -6.79 8.82 29.20
C LEU A 859 -7.78 9.92 28.80
N ILE A 860 -8.92 9.53 28.25
CA ILE A 860 -10.05 10.41 28.01
C ILE A 860 -10.93 10.40 29.25
N LEU A 861 -11.00 11.54 29.94
CA LEU A 861 -11.57 11.62 31.28
C LEU A 861 -12.63 12.71 31.37
N VAL A 862 -13.87 12.32 31.67
CA VAL A 862 -14.94 13.22 32.07
C VAL A 862 -15.13 13.13 33.58
N THR A 863 -14.70 14.18 34.29
CA THR A 863 -14.77 14.28 35.76
C THR A 863 -14.83 15.74 36.22
N ASP A 864 -15.03 15.95 37.51
CA ASP A 864 -14.93 17.28 38.12
C ASP A 864 -13.45 17.70 38.29
N THR A 865 -13.00 18.55 37.37
CA THR A 865 -11.61 19.04 37.32
C THR A 865 -11.28 20.05 38.42
N THR A 866 -12.26 20.49 39.22
CA THR A 866 -12.03 21.44 40.33
C THR A 866 -11.56 20.76 41.61
N THR A 867 -11.59 19.41 41.66
CA THR A 867 -11.17 18.65 42.83
C THR A 867 -9.65 18.74 43.04
N PRO A 868 -9.15 18.92 44.29
CA PRO A 868 -7.71 19.02 44.56
C PRO A 868 -6.90 17.81 44.11
N SER A 869 -7.52 16.62 44.10
CA SER A 869 -6.90 15.36 43.68
C SER A 869 -6.71 15.26 42.15
N TYR A 870 -7.53 15.95 41.35
CA TYR A 870 -7.43 15.89 39.89
C TYR A 870 -6.05 16.31 39.39
N GLY A 871 -5.55 17.48 39.83
CA GLY A 871 -4.23 17.96 39.43
C GLY A 871 -3.08 17.03 39.86
N GLN A 872 -3.23 16.34 40.99
CA GLN A 872 -2.24 15.37 41.48
C GLN A 872 -2.20 14.13 40.59
N PHE A 873 -3.37 13.57 40.23
CA PHE A 873 -3.43 12.39 39.38
C PHE A 873 -3.04 12.66 37.93
N VAL A 874 -3.41 13.82 37.37
CA VAL A 874 -2.93 14.23 36.04
C VAL A 874 -1.40 14.39 36.05
N SER A 875 -0.84 15.01 37.09
CA SER A 875 0.61 15.10 37.24
C SER A 875 1.28 13.73 37.36
N ARG A 876 0.60 12.74 37.97
CA ARG A 876 1.08 11.36 38.06
C ARG A 876 1.04 10.66 36.70
N GLY A 877 -0.06 10.81 35.96
CA GLY A 877 -0.18 10.32 34.59
C GLY A 877 0.91 10.88 33.67
N ASN A 878 1.20 12.18 33.77
CA ASN A 878 2.30 12.80 33.03
C ASN A 878 3.68 12.21 33.36
N GLN A 879 3.89 11.68 34.59
CA GLN A 879 5.14 10.97 34.95
C GLN A 879 5.21 9.55 34.35
N MET A 880 4.08 9.01 33.90
CA MET A 880 3.93 7.71 33.24
C MET A 880 3.78 7.87 31.71
N ASP A 881 4.02 9.07 31.18
CA ASP A 881 3.81 9.42 29.77
C ASP A 881 2.36 9.17 29.27
N ILE A 882 1.37 9.40 30.15
CA ILE A 882 -0.07 9.30 29.83
C ILE A 882 -0.65 10.69 29.59
N ILE A 883 -1.13 10.92 28.37
CA ILE A 883 -1.81 12.16 27.99
C ILE A 883 -3.25 12.12 28.51
N THR A 884 -3.61 13.06 29.39
CA THR A 884 -5.00 13.17 29.89
C THR A 884 -5.77 14.22 29.11
N ILE A 885 -6.82 13.80 28.39
CA ILE A 885 -7.77 14.69 27.69
C ILE A 885 -9.05 14.76 28.52
N SER A 886 -9.42 15.96 28.96
CA SER A 886 -10.56 16.09 29.89
C SER A 886 -11.39 17.36 29.76
N THR A 887 -10.94 18.31 28.94
CA THR A 887 -11.74 19.52 28.71
C THR A 887 -12.77 19.27 27.61
N ARG A 888 -13.93 19.92 27.76
CA ARG A 888 -15.00 19.87 26.75
C ARG A 888 -14.51 20.30 25.36
N LYS A 889 -13.67 21.34 25.30
CA LYS A 889 -13.13 21.87 24.03
C LYS A 889 -12.25 20.86 23.30
N GLU A 890 -11.43 20.10 24.03
CA GLU A 890 -10.61 19.05 23.43
C GLU A 890 -11.46 17.87 22.98
N LEU A 891 -12.48 17.48 23.76
CA LEU A 891 -13.41 16.41 23.41
C LEU A 891 -14.21 16.73 22.14
N GLU A 892 -14.69 17.97 21.99
CA GLU A 892 -15.39 18.44 20.78
C GLU A 892 -14.52 18.34 19.51
N LYS A 893 -13.19 18.23 19.66
CA LYS A 893 -12.20 18.10 18.59
C LYS A 893 -11.35 16.83 18.75
N ILE A 894 -11.89 15.79 19.39
CA ILE A 894 -11.08 14.64 19.78
C ILE A 894 -10.40 13.97 18.58
N GLY A 895 -11.09 13.84 17.44
CA GLY A 895 -10.50 13.30 16.21
C GLY A 895 -9.25 14.08 15.75
N GLU A 896 -9.34 15.41 15.68
CA GLU A 896 -8.21 16.28 15.32
C GLU A 896 -7.06 16.14 16.33
N ARG A 897 -7.38 16.08 17.64
CA ARG A 897 -6.36 15.96 18.68
C ARG A 897 -5.64 14.61 18.63
N LEU A 898 -6.33 13.51 18.33
CA LEU A 898 -5.72 12.20 18.15
C LEU A 898 -4.76 12.16 16.95
N VAL A 899 -5.10 12.88 15.88
CA VAL A 899 -4.25 13.04 14.70
C VAL A 899 -2.97 13.81 15.02
N GLU A 900 -3.06 14.86 15.84
CA GLU A 900 -1.87 15.58 16.31
C GLU A 900 -0.95 14.64 17.12
N ILE A 901 -1.52 13.89 18.08
CA ILE A 901 -0.76 13.01 18.97
C ILE A 901 -0.07 11.86 18.23
N ILE A 902 -0.70 11.25 17.22
CA ILE A 902 -0.05 10.20 16.41
C ILE A 902 1.00 10.77 15.45
N GLY A 903 0.98 12.08 15.19
CA GLY A 903 1.93 12.77 14.31
C GLY A 903 3.14 13.35 15.05
N GLU A 904 2.99 13.71 16.33
CA GLU A 904 4.07 14.06 17.28
C GLU A 904 5.03 12.90 17.50
#